data_AF-A0A818X1B7-F1
#
_entry.id   AF-A0A818X1B7-F1
#
_cell.length_a   1.000
_cell.length_b   1.000
_cell.length_c   1.000
_cell.angle_alpha   90.00
_cell.angle_beta   90.00
_cell.angle_gamma   90.00
#
_symmetry.space_group_name_H-M   'P 1'
#
loop_
_entity.id
_entity.type
_entity.pdbx_description
1 polymer ?
#
loop_
_entity_poly.entity_id
_entity_poly.type
_entity_poly.pdbx_seq_one_letter_code
_entity_poly.pdbx_strand_id
1 'polypeptide(L)'
;MILSQDDYDIDSANDGLAAVRKVKSNFYDLILLDIKMPKMDGLEALEKIKEIDKDAVVIMISGHGTIETAVEATKKGAYNFLQKPLPDLYEFKLIIKNAVDYKQSFDELKSYKAKALEETYVKKAAALANNKLGLLDKTKTKAIVHACDEIVKGGYYDQFIVDMLQGGAGTSTNMNANEVIANIAIEKLGGKKGDYRPRAGFNEINLPPLQPGSSIMPGKVNPVIPEVVNQIAFQVIGNDLTITMAAEAVEDTDQTRKVDGAVENIIDALNKLGLDIDEGPFKGGDFGPYYQSERLDIYKKYCDELLEKGMAYYAFETPEELDEMRKLQQIEGRQTMYDRRARDFTPDEVKEKLDSGIPYVIRLKVPLNEEIIFEDLIRGTIKIETNIIDDQVLLKGDGFPTYHLANVIDDHLMNISHIIRGEEWVTSVPKHIILYRAFGWEVPKMAHLPLLLNPDKTKLSKRQGDVAVEDYMAKGYLNEALINFIALLGWHPGDGLEQEIFTKEKLIELFSLEKVHSAGAVFNIDKLNWMNNEYIKNYDLDKLTELLIPYIKEAGYDASDFELTKKVVSAIRVYLNKLNDVGEHIKMFYQDKVIVDSDEFKDSVTSEEAKKIFNYLIPAISETDFSQIDNIKNLFSEAQKNTGIKGKKFFQPLRIAITGQTHGPEFPLTIQILGKDKVVKLLSEWR
;
A
#
# COMPACT_ATOMS: atom_id res chain seq x y z
N MET A 1 3.22 -48.57 -14.86
CA MET A 1 2.76 -49.32 -13.68
C MET A 1 3.01 -48.57 -12.37
N ILE A 2 4.15 -47.86 -12.21
CA ILE A 2 4.41 -47.03 -11.02
C ILE A 2 3.64 -45.69 -11.07
N LEU A 3 3.73 -44.94 -12.17
CA LEU A 3 3.07 -43.62 -12.31
C LEU A 3 1.54 -43.70 -12.44
N SER A 4 1.00 -44.87 -12.81
CA SER A 4 -0.45 -45.10 -12.95
C SER A 4 -1.18 -45.19 -11.60
N GLN A 5 -0.44 -45.20 -10.49
CA GLN A 5 -0.98 -45.21 -9.12
C GLN A 5 -1.11 -43.79 -8.53
N ASP A 6 -0.67 -42.75 -9.25
CA ASP A 6 -0.59 -41.35 -8.78
C ASP A 6 -1.41 -40.37 -9.68
N ASP A 7 -2.58 -40.79 -10.19
CA ASP A 7 -3.50 -39.97 -11.01
C ASP A 7 -2.98 -39.43 -12.36
N TYR A 8 -1.85 -39.94 -12.88
CA TYR A 8 -1.40 -39.62 -14.24
C TYR A 8 -2.08 -40.52 -15.30
N ASP A 9 -2.56 -39.91 -16.38
CA ASP A 9 -2.93 -40.64 -17.60
C ASP A 9 -1.65 -40.96 -18.41
N ILE A 10 -1.44 -42.24 -18.73
CA ILE A 10 -0.17 -42.71 -19.30
C ILE A 10 -0.41 -43.28 -20.67
N ASP A 11 0.23 -42.68 -21.66
CA ASP A 11 0.38 -43.24 -22.98
C ASP A 11 1.82 -43.75 -23.21
N SER A 12 1.96 -44.86 -23.95
CA SER A 12 3.26 -45.53 -24.15
C SER A 12 3.61 -45.73 -25.63
N ALA A 13 4.88 -45.54 -25.97
CA ALA A 13 5.42 -45.78 -27.30
C ALA A 13 6.58 -46.79 -27.23
N ASN A 14 6.63 -47.72 -28.18
CA ASN A 14 7.64 -48.80 -28.19
C ASN A 14 8.93 -48.44 -28.96
N ASP A 15 8.96 -47.30 -29.65
CA ASP A 15 10.11 -46.80 -30.40
C ASP A 15 10.03 -45.27 -30.59
N GLY A 16 11.16 -44.62 -30.90
CA GLY A 16 11.22 -43.17 -31.09
C GLY A 16 10.32 -42.66 -32.23
N LEU A 17 10.14 -43.43 -33.30
CA LEU A 17 9.27 -43.06 -34.42
C LEU A 17 7.78 -43.09 -34.02
N ALA A 18 7.38 -44.04 -33.18
CA ALA A 18 6.04 -44.10 -32.60
C ALA A 18 5.80 -42.95 -31.61
N ALA A 19 6.79 -42.59 -30.79
CA ALA A 19 6.71 -41.45 -29.89
C ALA A 19 6.47 -40.13 -30.66
N VAL A 20 7.27 -39.87 -31.70
CA VAL A 20 7.12 -38.70 -32.58
C VAL A 20 5.73 -38.67 -33.23
N ARG A 21 5.22 -39.81 -33.73
CA ARG A 21 3.86 -39.88 -34.31
C ARG A 21 2.77 -39.55 -33.29
N LYS A 22 2.92 -39.99 -32.04
CA LYS A 22 1.97 -39.71 -30.97
C LYS A 22 1.94 -38.23 -30.58
N VAL A 23 3.12 -37.62 -30.44
CA VAL A 23 3.24 -36.17 -30.18
C VAL A 23 2.64 -35.32 -31.31
N LYS A 24 2.62 -35.81 -32.56
CA LYS A 24 1.91 -35.10 -33.65
C LYS A 24 0.40 -35.08 -33.51
N SER A 25 -0.18 -36.04 -32.79
CA SER A 25 -1.64 -36.25 -32.74
C SER A 25 -2.24 -35.95 -31.39
N ASN A 26 -1.43 -35.88 -30.33
CA ASN A 26 -1.85 -35.68 -28.94
C ASN A 26 -0.94 -34.67 -28.24
N PHE A 27 -1.46 -34.06 -27.17
CA PHE A 27 -0.69 -33.21 -26.27
C PHE A 27 -0.28 -33.99 -25.02
N TYR A 28 0.94 -33.73 -24.53
CA TYR A 28 1.48 -34.37 -23.34
C TYR A 28 2.11 -33.32 -22.44
N ASP A 29 1.75 -33.35 -21.16
CA ASP A 29 2.34 -32.46 -20.14
C ASP A 29 3.79 -32.82 -19.83
N LEU A 30 4.16 -34.09 -20.02
CA LEU A 30 5.50 -34.60 -19.80
C LEU A 30 5.78 -35.79 -20.73
N ILE A 31 6.98 -35.85 -21.29
CA ILE A 31 7.46 -36.98 -22.09
C ILE A 31 8.70 -37.58 -21.40
N LEU A 32 8.62 -38.86 -21.06
CA LEU A 32 9.78 -39.65 -20.60
C LEU A 32 10.35 -40.43 -21.77
N LEU A 33 11.61 -40.17 -22.12
CA LEU A 33 12.20 -40.68 -23.37
C LEU A 33 13.50 -41.43 -23.10
N ASP A 34 13.53 -42.73 -23.42
CA ASP A 34 14.76 -43.53 -23.30
C ASP A 34 15.75 -43.16 -24.43
N ILE A 35 17.04 -43.08 -24.14
CA ILE A 35 18.07 -42.81 -25.15
C ILE A 35 18.23 -44.00 -26.11
N LYS A 36 18.22 -45.23 -25.61
CA LYS A 36 18.46 -46.42 -26.45
C LYS A 36 17.12 -47.08 -26.79
N MET A 37 16.58 -46.72 -27.95
CA MET A 37 15.34 -47.28 -28.49
C MET A 37 15.53 -47.81 -29.92
N PRO A 38 14.78 -48.84 -30.34
CA PRO A 38 14.83 -49.35 -31.71
C PRO A 38 14.27 -48.33 -32.73
N LYS A 39 14.70 -48.45 -34.00
CA LYS A 39 14.29 -47.64 -35.18
C LYS A 39 14.70 -46.17 -35.17
N MET A 40 14.58 -45.48 -34.04
CA MET A 40 14.98 -44.09 -33.84
C MET A 40 15.41 -43.94 -32.38
N ASP A 41 16.61 -43.45 -32.16
CA ASP A 41 17.13 -43.25 -30.82
C ASP A 41 16.46 -42.05 -30.12
N GLY A 42 16.64 -41.96 -28.80
CA GLY A 42 15.98 -40.94 -28.00
C GLY A 42 16.43 -39.51 -28.30
N LEU A 43 17.68 -39.30 -28.75
CA LEU A 43 18.18 -37.97 -29.06
C LEU A 43 17.62 -37.47 -30.40
N GLU A 44 17.54 -38.35 -31.39
CA GLU A 44 16.88 -38.07 -32.67
C GLU A 44 15.37 -37.86 -32.49
N ALA A 45 14.74 -38.63 -31.60
CA ALA A 45 13.34 -38.45 -31.26
C ALA A 45 13.08 -37.14 -30.51
N LEU A 46 13.95 -36.74 -29.57
CA LEU A 46 13.88 -35.46 -28.86
C LEU A 46 13.91 -34.29 -29.86
N GLU A 47 14.83 -34.32 -30.81
CA GLU A 47 14.96 -33.27 -31.83
C GLU A 47 13.69 -33.13 -32.66
N LYS A 48 13.13 -34.25 -33.14
CA LYS A 48 11.86 -34.24 -33.90
C LYS A 48 10.66 -33.84 -33.05
N ILE A 49 10.62 -34.24 -31.78
CA ILE A 49 9.57 -33.82 -30.84
C ILE A 49 9.64 -32.29 -30.66
N LYS A 50 10.84 -31.72 -30.50
CA LYS A 50 11.05 -30.27 -30.38
C LYS A 50 10.78 -29.49 -31.66
N GLU A 51 10.93 -30.11 -32.82
CA GLU A 51 10.48 -29.52 -34.09
C GLU A 51 8.95 -29.42 -34.18
N ILE A 52 8.23 -30.41 -33.62
CA ILE A 52 6.76 -30.46 -33.62
C ILE A 52 6.18 -29.55 -32.52
N ASP A 53 6.69 -29.70 -31.31
CA ASP A 53 6.35 -28.91 -30.14
C ASP A 53 7.64 -28.48 -29.43
N LYS A 54 8.07 -27.25 -29.72
CA LYS A 54 9.26 -26.64 -29.12
C LYS A 54 9.19 -26.61 -27.58
N ASP A 55 7.97 -26.59 -27.06
CA ASP A 55 7.66 -26.39 -25.65
C ASP A 55 7.29 -27.69 -24.94
N ALA A 56 7.49 -28.83 -25.61
CA ALA A 56 7.33 -30.14 -25.00
C ALA A 56 8.35 -30.31 -23.87
N VAL A 57 7.89 -30.66 -22.67
CA VAL A 57 8.78 -30.95 -21.54
C VAL A 57 9.20 -32.41 -21.65
N VAL A 58 10.49 -32.64 -21.91
CA VAL A 58 11.04 -33.98 -22.15
C VAL A 58 12.13 -34.29 -21.13
N ILE A 59 12.00 -35.40 -20.42
CA ILE A 59 13.04 -35.95 -19.54
C ILE A 59 13.68 -37.14 -20.24
N MET A 60 14.99 -37.06 -20.47
CA MET A 60 15.76 -38.14 -21.07
C MET A 60 16.13 -39.18 -20.01
N ILE A 61 16.03 -40.47 -20.34
CA ILE A 61 16.41 -41.58 -19.45
C ILE A 61 17.46 -42.45 -20.14
N SER A 62 18.61 -42.72 -19.50
CA SER A 62 19.67 -43.54 -20.09
C SER A 62 20.28 -44.55 -19.13
N GLY A 63 20.64 -45.74 -19.64
CA GLY A 63 21.37 -46.75 -18.88
C GLY A 63 22.87 -46.49 -18.74
N HIS A 64 23.46 -45.64 -19.58
CA HIS A 64 24.88 -45.26 -19.52
C HIS A 64 24.92 -43.74 -19.75
N GLY A 65 24.85 -42.97 -18.66
CA GLY A 65 24.94 -41.51 -18.72
C GLY A 65 26.41 -41.09 -18.70
N THR A 66 26.93 -40.59 -19.82
CA THR A 66 28.14 -39.77 -19.80
C THR A 66 27.73 -38.30 -19.69
N ILE A 67 28.59 -37.47 -19.09
CA ILE A 67 28.39 -36.01 -19.00
C ILE A 67 28.10 -35.42 -20.39
N GLU A 68 28.79 -35.95 -21.41
CA GLU A 68 28.65 -35.55 -22.81
C GLU A 68 27.22 -35.75 -23.33
N THR A 69 26.60 -36.91 -23.06
CA THR A 69 25.23 -37.20 -23.52
C THR A 69 24.18 -36.35 -22.78
N ALA A 70 24.38 -36.04 -21.50
CA ALA A 70 23.50 -35.14 -20.75
C ALA A 70 23.59 -33.70 -21.26
N VAL A 71 24.80 -33.23 -21.58
CA VAL A 71 25.03 -31.93 -22.20
C VAL A 71 24.40 -31.86 -23.59
N GLU A 72 24.52 -32.91 -24.40
CA GLU A 72 23.90 -32.98 -25.72
C GLU A 72 22.38 -32.98 -25.66
N ALA A 73 21.77 -33.76 -24.77
CA ALA A 73 20.32 -33.75 -24.53
C ALA A 73 19.81 -32.36 -24.14
N THR A 74 20.54 -31.66 -23.27
CA THR A 74 20.20 -30.29 -22.83
C THR A 74 20.30 -29.30 -23.99
N LYS A 75 21.35 -29.38 -24.81
CA LYS A 75 21.50 -28.55 -26.03
C LYS A 75 20.35 -28.76 -27.02
N LYS A 76 19.79 -29.98 -27.07
CA LYS A 76 18.63 -30.34 -27.89
C LYS A 76 17.28 -30.01 -27.20
N GLY A 77 17.30 -29.38 -26.02
CA GLY A 77 16.11 -28.84 -25.36
C GLY A 77 15.42 -29.77 -24.36
N ALA A 78 16.07 -30.84 -23.90
CA ALA A 78 15.56 -31.64 -22.79
C ALA A 78 15.42 -30.80 -21.51
N TYR A 79 14.34 -31.03 -20.76
CA TYR A 79 14.09 -30.36 -19.48
C TYR A 79 14.97 -30.93 -18.36
N ASN A 80 15.16 -32.25 -18.35
CA ASN A 80 15.99 -32.93 -17.37
C ASN A 80 16.55 -34.26 -17.95
N PHE A 81 17.51 -34.85 -17.26
CA PHE A 81 18.17 -36.11 -17.61
C PHE A 81 18.27 -37.03 -16.39
N LEU A 82 17.86 -38.29 -16.54
CA LEU A 82 17.91 -39.32 -15.51
C LEU A 82 18.77 -40.51 -15.94
N GLN A 83 19.67 -40.93 -15.06
CA GLN A 83 20.49 -42.12 -15.26
C GLN A 83 19.84 -43.34 -14.62
N LYS A 84 19.87 -44.50 -15.29
CA LYS A 84 19.45 -45.78 -14.71
C LYS A 84 20.62 -46.40 -13.91
N PRO A 85 20.36 -47.08 -12.78
CA PRO A 85 19.05 -47.29 -12.15
C PRO A 85 18.43 -45.97 -11.70
N LEU A 86 17.12 -45.82 -11.88
CA LEU A 86 16.41 -44.58 -11.53
C LEU A 86 16.58 -44.30 -10.03
N PRO A 87 16.53 -43.01 -9.63
CA PRO A 87 16.54 -42.63 -8.21
C PRO A 87 15.40 -43.30 -7.45
N ASP A 88 15.45 -43.22 -6.12
CA ASP A 88 14.40 -43.81 -5.30
C ASP A 88 13.01 -43.25 -5.65
N LEU A 89 11.98 -43.99 -5.27
CA LEU A 89 10.61 -43.71 -5.70
C LEU A 89 10.13 -42.30 -5.29
N TYR A 90 10.61 -41.76 -4.17
CA TYR A 90 10.23 -40.43 -3.70
C TYR A 90 10.87 -39.35 -4.57
N GLU A 91 12.19 -39.45 -4.79
CA GLU A 91 12.94 -38.52 -5.63
C GLU A 91 12.44 -38.56 -7.09
N PHE A 92 12.20 -39.75 -7.64
CA PHE A 92 11.64 -39.89 -8.98
C PHE A 92 10.28 -39.19 -9.11
N LYS A 93 9.37 -39.37 -8.14
CA LYS A 93 8.05 -38.70 -8.15
C LYS A 93 8.16 -37.17 -8.05
N LEU A 94 9.09 -36.67 -7.23
CA LEU A 94 9.30 -35.22 -7.08
C LEU A 94 9.78 -34.58 -8.40
N ILE A 95 10.68 -35.25 -9.11
CA ILE A 95 11.18 -34.79 -10.43
C ILE A 95 10.05 -34.74 -11.46
N ILE A 96 9.20 -35.77 -11.50
CA ILE A 96 8.03 -35.82 -12.39
C ILE A 96 7.07 -34.67 -12.06
N LYS A 97 6.74 -34.48 -10.78
CA LYS A 97 5.84 -33.42 -10.32
C LYS A 97 6.37 -32.03 -10.74
N ASN A 98 7.64 -31.73 -10.45
CA ASN A 98 8.23 -30.44 -10.80
C ASN A 98 8.22 -30.17 -12.31
N ALA A 99 8.43 -31.19 -13.13
CA ALA A 99 8.39 -31.06 -14.58
C ALA A 99 6.97 -30.75 -15.11
N VAL A 100 5.95 -31.38 -14.52
CA VAL A 100 4.54 -31.11 -14.84
C VAL A 100 4.13 -29.72 -14.36
N ASP A 101 4.47 -29.35 -13.12
CA ASP A 101 4.19 -28.01 -12.55
C ASP A 101 4.87 -26.91 -13.39
N TYR A 102 6.09 -27.17 -13.89
CA TYR A 102 6.80 -26.28 -14.83
C TYR A 102 6.06 -26.14 -16.16
N LYS A 103 5.58 -27.26 -16.75
CA LYS A 103 4.80 -27.23 -18.00
C LYS A 103 3.51 -26.44 -17.82
N GLN A 104 2.79 -26.67 -16.72
CA GLN A 104 1.56 -25.94 -16.40
C GLN A 104 1.83 -24.44 -16.24
N SER A 105 2.86 -24.06 -15.48
CA SER A 105 3.28 -22.66 -15.32
C SER A 105 3.70 -22.02 -16.65
N PHE A 106 4.37 -22.78 -17.53
CA PHE A 106 4.79 -22.31 -18.85
C PHE A 106 3.62 -22.17 -19.83
N ASP A 107 2.65 -23.08 -19.80
CA ASP A 107 1.45 -23.00 -20.63
C ASP A 107 0.50 -21.89 -20.13
N GLU A 108 0.46 -21.64 -18.81
CA GLU A 108 -0.11 -20.41 -18.23
C GLU A 108 0.61 -19.16 -18.75
N LEU A 109 1.93 -19.22 -18.94
CA LEU A 109 2.71 -18.14 -19.53
C LEU A 109 2.40 -17.92 -21.03
N LYS A 110 2.10 -18.98 -21.79
CA LYS A 110 1.61 -18.88 -23.17
C LYS A 110 0.21 -18.28 -23.28
N SER A 111 -0.65 -18.48 -22.27
CA SER A 111 -1.96 -17.82 -22.17
C SER A 111 -1.87 -16.29 -22.24
N TYR A 112 -0.71 -15.69 -21.94
CA TYR A 112 -0.50 -14.23 -22.04
C TYR A 112 -0.52 -13.69 -23.48
N LYS A 113 -0.14 -14.47 -24.50
CA LYS A 113 -0.29 -14.04 -25.91
C LYS A 113 -1.76 -13.82 -26.29
N ALA A 114 -2.64 -14.65 -25.74
CA ALA A 114 -4.08 -14.50 -25.92
C ALA A 114 -4.60 -13.23 -25.23
N LYS A 115 -4.13 -12.93 -24.01
CA LYS A 115 -4.46 -11.70 -23.27
C LYS A 115 -3.95 -10.43 -23.98
N ALA A 116 -2.73 -10.44 -24.49
CA ALA A 116 -2.17 -9.33 -25.27
C ALA A 116 -2.97 -9.04 -26.55
N LEU A 117 -3.45 -10.10 -27.21
CA LEU A 117 -4.35 -9.98 -28.37
C LEU A 117 -5.72 -9.40 -27.98
N GLU A 118 -6.30 -9.86 -26.87
CA GLU A 118 -7.57 -9.35 -26.34
C GLU A 118 -7.50 -7.84 -26.10
N GLU A 119 -6.48 -7.37 -25.38
CA GLU A 119 -6.25 -5.94 -25.14
C GLU A 119 -6.03 -5.14 -26.42
N THR A 120 -5.32 -5.73 -27.39
CA THR A 120 -5.10 -5.11 -28.71
C THR A 120 -6.43 -4.90 -29.45
N TYR A 121 -7.33 -5.89 -29.43
CA TYR A 121 -8.67 -5.75 -30.01
C TYR A 121 -9.51 -4.70 -29.29
N VAL A 122 -9.47 -4.68 -27.96
CA VAL A 122 -10.19 -3.69 -27.14
C VAL A 122 -9.70 -2.27 -27.46
N LYS A 123 -8.38 -2.04 -27.50
CA LYS A 123 -7.80 -0.72 -27.82
C LYS A 123 -8.18 -0.25 -29.22
N LYS A 124 -8.11 -1.14 -30.21
CA LYS A 124 -8.50 -0.84 -31.60
C LYS A 124 -9.98 -0.45 -31.69
N ALA A 125 -10.86 -1.24 -31.08
CA ALA A 125 -12.30 -0.98 -31.07
C ALA A 125 -12.63 0.36 -30.39
N ALA A 126 -12.01 0.62 -29.24
CA ALA A 126 -12.27 1.83 -28.47
C ALA A 126 -11.70 3.09 -29.14
N ALA A 127 -10.55 3.00 -29.84
CA ALA A 127 -10.02 4.10 -30.65
C ALA A 127 -10.93 4.45 -31.84
N LEU A 128 -11.47 3.44 -32.54
CA LEU A 128 -12.45 3.64 -33.62
C LEU A 128 -13.77 4.24 -33.10
N ALA A 129 -14.26 3.77 -31.95
CA ALA A 129 -15.46 4.30 -31.31
C ALA A 129 -15.28 5.76 -30.88
N ASN A 130 -14.16 6.09 -30.23
CA ASN A 130 -13.86 7.45 -29.80
C ASN A 130 -13.70 8.41 -30.99
N ASN A 131 -13.11 7.96 -32.10
CA ASN A 131 -13.04 8.78 -33.32
C ASN A 131 -14.42 9.07 -33.91
N LYS A 132 -15.31 8.06 -33.92
CA LYS A 132 -16.68 8.20 -34.41
C LYS A 132 -17.50 9.18 -33.55
N LEU A 133 -17.21 9.25 -32.25
CA LEU A 133 -17.82 10.18 -31.30
C LEU A 133 -17.14 11.57 -31.27
N GLY A 134 -16.08 11.78 -32.07
CA GLY A 134 -15.32 13.05 -32.07
C GLY A 134 -14.44 13.27 -30.84
N LEU A 135 -14.23 12.24 -30.01
CA LEU A 135 -13.46 12.28 -28.77
C LEU A 135 -11.97 12.00 -28.97
N LEU A 136 -11.57 11.50 -30.15
CA LEU A 136 -10.17 11.22 -30.52
C LEU A 136 -9.87 11.67 -31.96
N ASP A 137 -8.74 12.36 -32.14
CA ASP A 137 -8.31 12.90 -33.44
C ASP A 137 -8.05 11.80 -34.49
N LYS A 138 -8.43 12.09 -35.74
CA LYS A 138 -8.34 11.13 -36.87
C LYS A 138 -6.91 10.65 -37.15
N THR A 139 -5.91 11.50 -36.94
CA THR A 139 -4.50 11.16 -37.19
C THR A 139 -4.02 10.17 -36.13
N LYS A 140 -4.34 10.42 -34.86
CA LYS A 140 -4.03 9.52 -33.75
C LYS A 140 -4.79 8.20 -33.86
N THR A 141 -6.07 8.22 -34.22
CA THR A 141 -6.85 7.00 -34.45
C THR A 141 -6.21 6.12 -35.51
N LYS A 142 -5.77 6.70 -36.64
CA LYS A 142 -5.09 5.94 -37.70
C LYS A 142 -3.78 5.31 -37.21
N ALA A 143 -3.02 6.00 -36.37
CA ALA A 143 -1.78 5.48 -35.80
C ALA A 143 -2.01 4.33 -34.81
N ILE A 144 -2.99 4.48 -33.91
CA ILE A 144 -3.36 3.44 -32.93
C ILE A 144 -3.92 2.20 -33.63
N VAL A 145 -4.81 2.39 -34.61
CA VAL A 145 -5.37 1.28 -35.41
C VAL A 145 -4.27 0.55 -36.17
N HIS A 146 -3.31 1.28 -36.75
CA HIS A 146 -2.16 0.68 -37.43
C HIS A 146 -1.30 -0.15 -36.47
N ALA A 147 -1.00 0.38 -35.27
CA ALA A 147 -0.24 -0.35 -34.26
C ALA A 147 -0.94 -1.65 -33.85
N CYS A 148 -2.24 -1.59 -33.58
CA CYS A 148 -3.03 -2.78 -33.27
C CYS A 148 -3.08 -3.78 -34.43
N ASP A 149 -3.17 -3.31 -35.68
CA ASP A 149 -3.18 -4.19 -36.86
C ASP A 149 -1.85 -4.93 -37.06
N GLU A 150 -0.72 -4.29 -36.78
CA GLU A 150 0.60 -4.94 -36.88
C GLU A 150 0.79 -6.01 -35.81
N ILE A 151 0.26 -5.79 -34.60
CA ILE A 151 0.28 -6.78 -33.50
C ILE A 151 -0.64 -7.97 -33.82
N VAL A 152 -1.84 -7.72 -34.32
CA VAL A 152 -2.78 -8.79 -34.72
C VAL A 152 -2.23 -9.68 -35.84
N LYS A 153 -1.40 -9.13 -36.74
CA LYS A 153 -0.70 -9.90 -37.78
C LYS A 153 0.49 -10.72 -37.25
N GLY A 154 0.79 -10.62 -35.96
CA GLY A 154 1.88 -11.36 -35.32
C GLY A 154 3.18 -10.59 -35.14
N GLY A 155 3.18 -9.27 -35.36
CA GLY A 155 4.34 -8.42 -35.09
C GLY A 155 4.47 -8.09 -33.60
N TYR A 156 5.71 -7.85 -33.14
CA TYR A 156 6.04 -7.29 -31.82
C TYR A 156 5.65 -8.14 -30.59
N TYR A 157 5.32 -9.42 -30.75
CA TYR A 157 5.01 -10.32 -29.63
C TYR A 157 6.16 -10.53 -28.63
N ASP A 158 7.40 -10.39 -29.09
CA ASP A 158 8.62 -10.41 -28.28
C ASP A 158 8.71 -9.21 -27.31
N GLN A 159 7.93 -8.16 -27.54
CA GLN A 159 7.89 -6.95 -26.70
C GLN A 159 6.88 -7.08 -25.54
N PHE A 160 6.07 -8.15 -25.53
CA PHE A 160 5.09 -8.40 -24.48
C PHE A 160 5.69 -9.23 -23.33
N ILE A 161 6.49 -8.59 -22.48
CA ILE A 161 7.25 -9.22 -21.39
C ILE A 161 6.45 -9.14 -20.08
N VAL A 162 6.31 -10.26 -19.37
CA VAL A 162 5.51 -10.36 -18.13
C VAL A 162 6.40 -10.79 -16.96
N ASP A 163 6.18 -10.19 -15.79
CA ASP A 163 6.84 -10.58 -14.54
C ASP A 163 6.38 -11.96 -14.05
N MET A 164 7.29 -12.76 -13.50
CA MET A 164 7.05 -14.14 -13.03
C MET A 164 6.07 -14.20 -11.82
N LEU A 165 5.85 -13.07 -11.13
CA LEU A 165 4.90 -12.92 -10.02
C LEU A 165 3.87 -11.84 -10.37
N GLN A 166 2.62 -12.24 -10.60
CA GLN A 166 1.52 -11.29 -10.78
C GLN A 166 0.82 -11.03 -9.45
N GLY A 167 0.75 -9.77 -9.04
CA GLY A 167 -0.26 -9.34 -8.06
C GLY A 167 -1.64 -9.52 -8.68
N GLY A 168 -2.61 -10.02 -7.91
CA GLY A 168 -3.97 -10.27 -8.39
C GLY A 168 -4.56 -9.08 -9.15
N ALA A 169 -5.21 -9.37 -10.29
CA ALA A 169 -5.83 -8.49 -11.30
C ALA A 169 -5.06 -8.21 -12.62
N GLY A 170 -3.85 -8.76 -12.83
CA GLY A 170 -3.21 -8.76 -14.16
C GLY A 170 -2.55 -7.44 -14.61
N THR A 171 -2.33 -6.50 -13.68
CA THR A 171 -1.88 -5.11 -13.91
C THR A 171 -0.61 -4.96 -14.77
N SER A 172 0.40 -5.82 -14.59
CA SER A 172 1.65 -5.76 -15.38
C SER A 172 1.42 -6.08 -16.86
N THR A 173 0.52 -7.01 -17.15
CA THR A 173 0.11 -7.39 -18.52
C THR A 173 -0.53 -6.20 -19.23
N ASN A 174 -1.49 -5.54 -18.56
CA ASN A 174 -2.23 -4.42 -19.12
C ASN A 174 -1.32 -3.20 -19.40
N MET A 175 -0.38 -2.92 -18.49
CA MET A 175 0.56 -1.82 -18.65
C MET A 175 1.56 -2.08 -19.78
N ASN A 176 2.10 -3.29 -19.87
CA ASN A 176 3.05 -3.65 -20.91
C ASN A 176 2.38 -3.62 -22.30
N ALA A 177 1.18 -4.19 -22.45
CA ALA A 177 0.42 -4.12 -23.69
C ALA A 177 0.07 -2.68 -24.10
N ASN A 178 -0.25 -1.82 -23.12
CA ASN A 178 -0.45 -0.40 -23.36
C ASN A 178 0.79 0.27 -23.99
N GLU A 179 1.96 0.03 -23.41
CA GLU A 179 3.23 0.63 -23.82
C GLU A 179 3.68 0.15 -25.20
N VAL A 180 3.55 -1.14 -25.49
CA VAL A 180 3.89 -1.69 -26.82
C VAL A 180 3.04 -1.04 -27.90
N ILE A 181 1.72 -0.98 -27.71
CA ILE A 181 0.80 -0.36 -28.68
C ILE A 181 1.09 1.14 -28.83
N ALA A 182 1.35 1.84 -27.72
CA ALA A 182 1.61 3.28 -27.74
C ALA A 182 2.89 3.60 -28.53
N ASN A 183 3.97 2.87 -28.31
CA ASN A 183 5.25 3.11 -28.96
C ASN A 183 5.20 2.89 -30.47
N ILE A 184 4.52 1.82 -30.93
CA ILE A 184 4.33 1.58 -32.36
C ILE A 184 3.50 2.71 -33.00
N ALA A 185 2.48 3.22 -32.30
CA ALA A 185 1.68 4.33 -32.77
C ALA A 185 2.46 5.67 -32.78
N ILE A 186 3.35 5.90 -31.82
CA ILE A 186 4.24 7.07 -31.74
C ILE A 186 5.23 7.08 -32.90
N GLU A 187 5.86 5.94 -33.19
CA GLU A 187 6.74 5.79 -34.36
C GLU A 187 5.99 6.08 -35.67
N LYS A 188 4.74 5.62 -35.77
CA LYS A 188 3.89 5.92 -36.93
C LYS A 188 3.59 7.42 -37.09
N LEU A 189 3.54 8.15 -35.98
CA LEU A 189 3.35 9.60 -35.95
C LEU A 189 4.66 10.38 -36.13
N GLY A 190 5.79 9.69 -36.36
CA GLY A 190 7.11 10.28 -36.61
C GLY A 190 7.93 10.55 -35.34
N GLY A 191 7.50 10.03 -34.18
CA GLY A 191 8.27 10.06 -32.92
C GLY A 191 9.24 8.88 -32.81
N LYS A 192 10.05 8.85 -31.75
CA LYS A 192 10.94 7.74 -31.41
C LYS A 192 10.31 6.86 -30.32
N LYS A 193 10.69 5.57 -30.26
CA LYS A 193 10.31 4.71 -29.12
C LYS A 193 10.80 5.32 -27.81
N GLY A 194 9.95 5.32 -26.79
CA GLY A 194 10.17 5.99 -25.51
C GLY A 194 9.73 7.44 -25.47
N ASP A 195 9.33 8.05 -26.60
CA ASP A 195 8.76 9.39 -26.60
C ASP A 195 7.33 9.36 -26.06
N TYR A 196 7.08 10.05 -24.95
CA TYR A 196 5.72 10.18 -24.40
C TYR A 196 4.83 11.18 -25.17
N ARG A 197 5.31 11.70 -26.32
CA ARG A 197 4.58 12.62 -27.19
C ARG A 197 4.86 12.32 -28.68
N PRO A 198 3.83 12.33 -29.56
CA PRO A 198 2.41 12.53 -29.25
C PRO A 198 1.83 11.32 -28.50
N ARG A 199 1.06 11.57 -27.43
CA ARG A 199 0.42 10.52 -26.64
C ARG A 199 -0.50 9.65 -27.52
N ALA A 200 -0.29 8.34 -27.50
CA ALA A 200 -1.05 7.35 -28.29
C ALA A 200 -1.40 6.06 -27.50
N GLY A 201 -1.44 6.14 -26.17
CA GLY A 201 -1.78 5.04 -25.25
C GLY A 201 -3.28 4.85 -24.98
N PHE A 202 -3.67 3.93 -24.09
CA PHE A 202 -5.06 3.71 -23.64
C PHE A 202 -5.63 4.95 -22.96
N ASN A 203 -4.77 5.77 -22.34
CA ASN A 203 -5.14 7.06 -21.73
C ASN A 203 -5.71 8.09 -22.73
N GLU A 204 -5.60 7.86 -24.05
CA GLU A 204 -6.20 8.72 -25.08
C GLU A 204 -7.63 8.31 -25.45
N ILE A 205 -8.12 7.19 -24.92
CA ILE A 205 -9.43 6.62 -25.20
C ILE A 205 -10.36 7.02 -24.05
N ASN A 206 -11.44 7.75 -24.37
CA ASN A 206 -12.45 8.07 -23.38
C ASN A 206 -13.32 6.83 -23.14
N LEU A 207 -13.18 6.22 -21.96
CA LEU A 207 -14.00 5.11 -21.52
C LEU A 207 -15.21 5.68 -20.74
N PRO A 208 -16.42 5.08 -20.85
CA PRO A 208 -17.51 5.45 -19.97
C PRO A 208 -17.10 5.27 -18.50
N PRO A 209 -17.52 6.16 -17.59
CA PRO A 209 -17.03 6.18 -16.22
C PRO A 209 -17.34 4.87 -15.49
N LEU A 210 -16.27 4.13 -15.18
CA LEU A 210 -16.21 3.19 -14.07
C LEU A 210 -15.33 3.83 -12.99
N GLN A 211 -15.71 3.63 -11.73
CA GLN A 211 -15.26 4.38 -10.56
C GLN A 211 -13.72 4.44 -10.42
N PRO A 212 -13.14 5.55 -9.91
CA PRO A 212 -11.68 5.76 -9.81
C PRO A 212 -11.06 4.87 -8.70
N GLY A 213 -9.85 4.32 -8.80
CA GLY A 213 -8.77 4.37 -9.80
C GLY A 213 -7.56 3.49 -9.38
N SER A 214 -6.58 3.31 -10.26
CA SER A 214 -5.34 2.53 -10.04
C SER A 214 -4.06 3.25 -10.57
N SER A 215 -3.07 3.40 -9.68
CA SER A 215 -1.58 3.39 -9.85
C SER A 215 -0.83 4.26 -10.90
N ILE A 216 0.12 5.12 -10.44
CA ILE A 216 1.54 5.31 -10.93
C ILE A 216 2.35 6.17 -9.89
N MET A 217 3.60 5.80 -9.57
CA MET A 217 4.60 6.53 -8.72
C MET A 217 5.65 7.26 -9.59
N PRO A 218 6.19 8.44 -9.19
CA PRO A 218 7.48 8.52 -8.44
C PRO A 218 7.55 9.68 -7.42
N GLY A 219 8.15 9.44 -6.26
CA GLY A 219 8.26 10.40 -5.15
C GLY A 219 7.95 9.75 -3.82
N LYS A 220 8.87 8.92 -3.30
CA LYS A 220 8.74 8.36 -1.96
C LYS A 220 9.42 9.30 -0.97
N VAL A 221 8.55 10.06 -0.32
CA VAL A 221 8.83 10.85 0.87
C VAL A 221 7.64 10.66 1.78
N ASN A 222 7.91 10.74 3.06
CA ASN A 222 6.99 10.83 4.16
C ASN A 222 6.41 9.50 4.70
N PRO A 223 6.39 9.43 6.04
CA PRO A 223 6.44 8.24 6.88
C PRO A 223 5.21 7.37 6.68
N VAL A 224 5.38 6.08 6.92
CA VAL A 224 4.31 5.09 6.76
C VAL A 224 3.70 4.92 8.14
N ILE A 225 2.37 4.90 8.21
CA ILE A 225 1.51 4.82 9.41
C ILE A 225 2.02 3.95 10.61
N PRO A 226 2.89 2.92 10.51
CA PRO A 226 3.70 2.44 11.64
C PRO A 226 4.39 3.53 12.47
N GLU A 227 4.78 4.67 11.90
CA GLU A 227 5.33 5.83 12.63
C GLU A 227 4.27 6.60 13.44
N VAL A 228 3.00 6.60 13.02
CA VAL A 228 1.90 7.25 13.75
C VAL A 228 1.41 6.33 14.88
N VAL A 229 1.36 5.00 14.66
CA VAL A 229 1.09 4.00 15.72
C VAL A 229 2.22 3.98 16.76
N ASN A 230 3.47 4.09 16.31
CA ASN A 230 4.64 4.30 17.19
C ASN A 230 4.51 5.60 17.98
N GLN A 231 4.16 6.73 17.37
CA GLN A 231 3.98 8.03 18.02
C GLN A 231 2.90 8.04 19.10
N ILE A 232 1.83 7.29 18.90
CA ILE A 232 0.80 7.19 19.91
C ILE A 232 1.27 6.26 21.01
N ALA A 233 1.80 5.08 20.71
CA ALA A 233 2.50 4.23 21.67
C ALA A 233 3.57 4.98 22.49
N PHE A 234 4.27 5.96 21.88
CA PHE A 234 5.26 6.83 22.52
C PHE A 234 4.64 7.91 23.39
N GLN A 235 3.51 8.53 23.02
CA GLN A 235 2.76 9.32 24.00
C GLN A 235 2.33 8.41 25.14
N VAL A 236 1.95 7.18 24.83
CA VAL A 236 1.37 6.32 25.82
C VAL A 236 2.39 5.80 26.88
N ILE A 237 3.69 5.76 26.57
CA ILE A 237 4.79 5.42 27.50
C ILE A 237 5.61 6.63 27.93
N GLY A 238 5.52 7.74 27.20
CA GLY A 238 6.48 8.85 27.20
C GLY A 238 6.39 9.81 28.39
N ASN A 239 5.96 9.36 29.56
CA ASN A 239 6.16 10.11 30.80
C ASN A 239 7.35 9.60 31.64
N ASP A 240 8.16 8.66 31.14
CA ASP A 240 9.34 8.21 31.91
C ASP A 240 10.68 8.03 31.17
N LEU A 241 10.86 8.27 29.85
CA LEU A 241 12.21 8.28 29.23
C LEU A 241 12.18 8.68 27.72
N THR A 242 12.30 9.94 27.31
CA THR A 242 13.52 10.62 26.80
C THR A 242 14.47 9.87 25.82
N ILE A 243 14.28 8.58 25.48
CA ILE A 243 15.32 7.77 24.79
C ILE A 243 15.04 7.32 23.34
N THR A 244 13.84 7.44 22.74
CA THR A 244 13.67 6.92 21.35
C THR A 244 13.45 7.96 20.25
N MET A 245 13.02 9.19 20.56
CA MET A 245 12.83 10.21 19.51
C MET A 245 14.02 11.15 19.31
N ALA A 246 15.11 10.89 20.02
CA ALA A 246 16.45 11.41 19.75
C ALA A 246 17.21 10.62 18.67
N ALA A 247 16.72 9.45 18.25
CA ALA A 247 17.62 8.44 17.72
C ALA A 247 16.99 7.51 16.68
N GLU A 248 16.40 8.12 15.66
CA GLU A 248 16.87 7.78 14.31
C GLU A 248 17.42 9.10 13.75
N ALA A 249 18.75 9.20 13.64
CA ALA A 249 19.32 10.21 12.77
C ALA A 249 18.59 10.10 11.43
N VAL A 250 18.19 11.24 10.84
CA VAL A 250 17.53 11.27 9.53
C VAL A 250 18.31 10.35 8.61
N GLU A 251 17.65 9.26 8.19
CA GLU A 251 18.27 8.20 7.41
C GLU A 251 18.37 8.60 5.94
N ASP A 252 19.11 9.68 5.68
CA ASP A 252 19.28 10.25 4.34
C ASP A 252 20.51 9.71 3.61
N THR A 253 21.00 8.52 3.97
CA THR A 253 22.19 7.90 3.35
C THR A 253 21.94 7.42 1.91
N ASP A 254 20.67 7.25 1.51
CA ASP A 254 20.26 7.06 0.12
C ASP A 254 19.97 8.41 -0.56
N GLN A 255 21.05 9.05 -1.02
CA GLN A 255 20.99 10.35 -1.71
C GLN A 255 20.14 10.33 -2.99
N THR A 256 19.93 9.16 -3.60
CA THR A 256 19.10 9.05 -4.83
C THR A 256 17.61 9.11 -4.55
N ARG A 257 17.21 8.85 -3.30
CA ARG A 257 15.81 8.85 -2.84
C ARG A 257 15.50 10.01 -1.90
N LYS A 258 16.49 10.83 -1.54
CA LYS A 258 16.31 12.03 -0.74
C LYS A 258 15.34 12.98 -1.45
N VAL A 259 14.40 13.54 -0.70
CA VAL A 259 13.53 14.59 -1.19
C VAL A 259 13.55 15.77 -0.24
N ASP A 260 13.73 16.95 -0.82
CA ASP A 260 13.82 18.20 -0.08
C ASP A 260 12.47 18.51 0.60
N GLY A 261 12.52 18.98 1.85
CA GLY A 261 11.34 19.27 2.66
C GLY A 261 10.74 18.06 3.37
N ALA A 262 11.25 16.85 3.15
CA ALA A 262 10.78 15.61 3.81
C ALA A 262 10.77 15.72 5.34
N VAL A 263 11.92 16.09 5.88
CA VAL A 263 12.19 16.09 7.33
C VAL A 263 11.37 17.18 7.99
N GLU A 264 11.30 18.35 7.37
CA GLU A 264 10.50 19.49 7.80
C GLU A 264 9.01 19.12 7.87
N ASN A 265 8.50 18.43 6.84
CA ASN A 265 7.10 17.99 6.81
C ASN A 265 6.79 16.98 7.93
N ILE A 266 7.70 16.04 8.21
CA ILE A 266 7.54 15.07 9.30
C ILE A 266 7.46 15.77 10.64
N ILE A 267 8.38 16.72 10.89
CA ILE A 267 8.44 17.47 12.14
C ILE A 267 7.22 18.39 12.29
N ASP A 268 6.77 19.02 11.20
CA ASP A 268 5.54 19.81 11.20
C ASP A 268 4.29 18.96 11.49
N ALA A 269 4.18 17.77 10.90
CA ALA A 269 3.08 16.84 11.18
C ALA A 269 3.07 16.38 12.65
N LEU A 270 4.24 16.04 13.20
CA LEU A 270 4.45 15.72 14.61
C LEU A 270 4.00 16.86 15.53
N ASN A 271 4.49 18.08 15.29
CA ASN A 271 4.15 19.24 16.08
C ASN A 271 2.65 19.55 16.02
N LYS A 272 2.01 19.41 14.86
CA LYS A 272 0.56 19.58 14.71
C LYS A 272 -0.23 18.56 15.54
N LEU A 273 0.23 17.31 15.62
CA LEU A 273 -0.33 16.29 16.51
C LEU A 273 0.02 16.51 17.99
N GLY A 274 0.83 17.52 18.32
CA GLY A 274 1.32 17.72 19.68
C GLY A 274 2.24 16.60 20.14
N LEU A 275 3.04 16.05 19.22
CA LEU A 275 4.04 15.01 19.45
C LEU A 275 5.43 15.65 19.43
N ASP A 276 5.87 16.17 20.58
CA ASP A 276 7.18 16.79 20.69
C ASP A 276 8.30 15.74 20.82
N ILE A 277 9.41 15.94 20.12
CA ILE A 277 10.64 15.14 20.25
C ILE A 277 11.60 15.80 21.22
N ASP A 278 12.36 15.04 22.02
CA ASP A 278 13.32 15.61 22.99
C ASP A 278 14.65 16.05 22.37
N GLU A 279 15.19 15.25 21.47
CA GLU A 279 16.37 15.56 20.66
C GLU A 279 16.06 15.25 19.20
N GLY A 280 16.85 15.79 18.25
CA GLY A 280 16.70 15.46 16.84
C GLY A 280 17.06 16.61 15.90
N PRO A 281 16.73 16.47 14.60
CA PRO A 281 16.96 17.52 13.61
C PRO A 281 16.29 18.84 14.02
N PHE A 282 16.97 19.97 13.76
CA PHE A 282 16.57 21.33 14.16
C PHE A 282 16.51 21.61 15.68
N LYS A 283 16.22 20.60 16.52
CA LYS A 283 16.18 20.74 17.99
C LYS A 283 17.57 20.59 18.65
N GLY A 284 18.44 19.77 18.06
CA GLY A 284 19.73 19.42 18.65
C GLY A 284 19.60 18.38 19.77
N GLY A 285 20.64 18.22 20.58
CA GLY A 285 20.74 17.25 21.66
C GLY A 285 22.18 16.78 21.88
N ASP A 286 22.39 15.84 22.80
CA ASP A 286 23.72 15.46 23.28
C ASP A 286 24.46 14.49 22.35
N PHE A 287 23.74 13.81 21.45
CA PHE A 287 24.27 12.73 20.58
C PHE A 287 24.36 13.11 19.09
N GLY A 288 24.14 14.39 18.78
CA GLY A 288 24.19 14.90 17.41
C GLY A 288 25.56 14.67 16.73
N PRO A 289 25.64 14.82 15.39
CA PRO A 289 24.56 15.26 14.50
C PRO A 289 23.45 14.22 14.32
N TYR A 290 22.23 14.68 14.03
CA TYR A 290 21.04 13.83 13.83
C TYR A 290 20.67 13.66 12.35
N TYR A 291 21.65 13.84 11.45
CA TYR A 291 21.55 13.46 10.04
C TYR A 291 22.64 12.42 9.77
N GLN A 292 22.26 11.25 9.25
CA GLN A 292 23.25 10.20 8.98
C GLN A 292 24.25 10.63 7.90
N SER A 293 23.82 11.44 6.93
CA SER A 293 24.75 12.04 5.95
C SER A 293 25.85 12.92 6.55
N GLU A 294 25.68 13.39 7.79
CA GLU A 294 26.68 14.21 8.52
C GLU A 294 27.58 13.36 9.43
N ARG A 295 27.39 12.03 9.46
CA ARG A 295 28.08 11.08 10.37
C ARG A 295 29.02 10.11 9.65
N LEU A 296 29.36 10.38 8.39
CA LEU A 296 30.11 9.46 7.53
C LEU A 296 31.46 9.00 8.12
N ASP A 297 32.20 9.91 8.78
CA ASP A 297 33.47 9.58 9.41
C ASP A 297 33.32 8.57 10.57
N ILE A 298 32.19 8.64 11.29
CA ILE A 298 31.87 7.70 12.38
C ILE A 298 31.67 6.30 11.78
N TYR A 299 30.86 6.18 10.73
CA TYR A 299 30.59 4.88 10.11
C TYR A 299 31.83 4.27 9.49
N LYS A 300 32.67 5.09 8.84
CA LYS A 300 33.93 4.63 8.28
C LYS A 300 34.84 4.04 9.37
N LYS A 301 35.00 4.73 10.50
CA LYS A 301 35.79 4.25 11.65
C LYS A 301 35.32 2.88 12.14
N TYR A 302 34.01 2.69 12.32
CA TYR A 302 33.47 1.41 12.79
C TYR A 302 33.53 0.32 11.71
N CYS A 303 33.46 0.69 10.43
CA CYS A 303 33.67 -0.25 9.34
C CYS A 303 35.11 -0.77 9.31
N ASP A 304 36.09 0.13 9.50
CA ASP A 304 37.51 -0.22 9.62
C ASP A 304 37.74 -1.16 10.83
N GLU A 305 37.09 -0.91 11.97
CA GLU A 305 37.14 -1.81 13.14
C GLU A 305 36.61 -3.21 12.82
N LEU A 306 35.50 -3.33 12.08
CA LEU A 306 34.96 -4.63 11.67
C LEU A 306 35.92 -5.38 10.72
N LEU A 307 36.59 -4.66 9.82
CA LEU A 307 37.61 -5.23 8.95
C LEU A 307 38.82 -5.74 9.75
N GLU A 308 39.33 -4.96 10.69
CA GLU A 308 40.44 -5.35 11.58
C GLU A 308 40.11 -6.60 12.41
N LYS A 309 38.86 -6.71 12.89
CA LYS A 309 38.36 -7.88 13.63
C LYS A 309 38.06 -9.09 12.73
N GLY A 310 38.16 -8.95 11.40
CA GLY A 310 37.77 -10.00 10.45
C GLY A 310 36.26 -10.29 10.42
N MET A 311 35.44 -9.36 10.93
CA MET A 311 33.98 -9.45 10.97
C MET A 311 33.32 -8.80 9.74
N ALA A 312 34.10 -8.11 8.92
CA ALA A 312 33.74 -7.64 7.60
C ALA A 312 34.84 -7.96 6.59
N TYR A 313 34.55 -7.87 5.29
CA TYR A 313 35.53 -8.08 4.22
C TYR A 313 35.23 -7.23 2.99
N TYR A 314 36.26 -6.97 2.19
CA TYR A 314 36.17 -6.28 0.90
C TYR A 314 35.61 -7.21 -0.17
N ALA A 315 34.64 -6.72 -0.93
CA ALA A 315 34.05 -7.40 -2.08
C ALA A 315 34.16 -6.50 -3.31
N PHE A 316 34.63 -7.07 -4.42
CA PHE A 316 35.09 -6.33 -5.61
C PHE A 316 34.25 -6.62 -6.86
N GLU A 317 33.15 -7.35 -6.70
CA GLU A 317 32.31 -7.75 -7.83
C GLU A 317 31.56 -6.56 -8.41
N THR A 318 31.52 -6.55 -9.73
CA THR A 318 30.72 -5.62 -10.52
C THR A 318 29.22 -5.93 -10.40
N PRO A 319 28.34 -4.94 -10.63
CA PRO A 319 26.89 -5.17 -10.70
C PRO A 319 26.51 -6.28 -11.69
N GLU A 320 27.20 -6.38 -12.82
CA GLU A 320 26.98 -7.38 -13.86
C GLU A 320 27.27 -8.80 -13.37
N GLU A 321 28.40 -9.01 -12.68
CA GLU A 321 28.76 -10.32 -12.09
C GLU A 321 27.75 -10.75 -11.02
N LEU A 322 27.26 -9.80 -10.22
CA LEU A 322 26.24 -10.06 -9.21
C LEU A 322 24.90 -10.42 -9.86
N ASP A 323 24.52 -9.78 -10.96
CA ASP A 323 23.29 -10.11 -11.69
C ASP A 323 23.36 -11.49 -12.37
N GLU A 324 24.51 -11.86 -12.92
CA GLU A 324 24.73 -13.23 -13.43
C GLU A 324 24.60 -14.27 -12.32
N MET A 325 25.23 -14.03 -11.17
CA MET A 325 25.14 -14.89 -9.99
C MET A 325 23.69 -15.07 -9.53
N ARG A 326 22.91 -13.98 -9.44
CA ARG A 326 21.49 -14.02 -9.04
C ARG A 326 20.66 -14.85 -10.01
N LYS A 327 20.87 -14.70 -11.32
CA LYS A 327 20.17 -15.48 -12.36
C LYS A 327 20.49 -16.97 -12.25
N LEU A 328 21.75 -17.33 -12.02
CA LEU A 328 22.15 -18.73 -11.82
C LEU A 328 21.46 -19.35 -10.59
N GLN A 329 21.46 -18.64 -9.46
CA GLN A 329 20.77 -19.11 -8.25
C GLN A 329 19.26 -19.30 -8.47
N GLN A 330 18.61 -18.39 -9.21
CA GLN A 330 17.20 -18.50 -9.55
C GLN A 330 16.89 -19.72 -10.45
N ILE A 331 17.75 -19.99 -11.45
CA ILE A 331 17.62 -21.16 -12.33
C ILE A 331 17.72 -22.48 -11.54
N GLU A 332 18.57 -22.51 -10.52
CA GLU A 332 18.76 -23.68 -9.65
C GLU A 332 17.72 -23.77 -8.51
N GLY A 333 16.76 -22.85 -8.44
CA GLY A 333 15.75 -22.81 -7.37
C GLY A 333 16.34 -22.48 -6.00
N ARG A 334 17.54 -21.88 -5.93
CA ARG A 334 18.20 -21.45 -4.68
C ARG A 334 17.74 -20.05 -4.27
N GLN A 335 17.76 -19.79 -2.96
CA GLN A 335 17.57 -18.43 -2.44
C GLN A 335 18.66 -17.50 -2.98
N THR A 336 18.26 -16.32 -3.45
CA THR A 336 19.19 -15.33 -3.99
C THR A 336 19.98 -14.67 -2.85
N MET A 337 21.29 -14.91 -2.81
CA MET A 337 22.23 -14.36 -1.82
C MET A 337 23.61 -14.17 -2.46
N TYR A 338 24.44 -13.28 -1.91
CA TYR A 338 25.84 -13.22 -2.29
C TYR A 338 26.51 -14.57 -2.01
N ASP A 339 27.21 -15.10 -3.01
CA ASP A 339 27.83 -16.43 -2.96
C ASP A 339 29.12 -16.48 -2.13
N ARG A 340 29.46 -15.38 -1.46
CA ARG A 340 30.59 -15.25 -0.52
C ARG A 340 31.95 -15.46 -1.19
N ARG A 341 32.06 -15.29 -2.52
CA ARG A 341 33.32 -15.53 -3.25
C ARG A 341 34.50 -14.67 -2.79
N ALA A 342 34.27 -13.45 -2.28
CA ALA A 342 35.32 -12.56 -1.76
C ALA A 342 35.60 -12.74 -0.26
N ARG A 343 34.85 -13.61 0.43
CA ARG A 343 34.85 -13.72 1.90
C ARG A 343 36.18 -14.15 2.50
N ASP A 344 36.93 -14.96 1.76
CA ASP A 344 38.15 -15.62 2.23
C ASP A 344 39.38 -15.24 1.38
N PHE A 345 39.35 -14.07 0.73
CA PHE A 345 40.56 -13.51 0.13
C PHE A 345 41.65 -13.31 1.18
N THR A 346 42.88 -13.62 0.79
CA THR A 346 44.07 -13.37 1.61
C THR A 346 44.38 -11.87 1.70
N PRO A 347 45.08 -11.42 2.76
CA PRO A 347 45.48 -10.01 2.87
C PRO A 347 46.28 -9.50 1.65
N ASP A 348 47.08 -10.35 1.02
CA ASP A 348 47.86 -10.00 -0.17
C ASP A 348 46.96 -9.80 -1.41
N GLU A 349 45.96 -10.68 -1.63
CA GLU A 349 44.98 -10.54 -2.71
C GLU A 349 44.11 -9.28 -2.54
N VAL A 350 43.68 -9.01 -1.31
CA VAL A 350 42.94 -7.78 -0.99
C VAL A 350 43.78 -6.56 -1.29
N LYS A 351 45.05 -6.55 -0.85
CA LYS A 351 45.97 -5.44 -1.08
C LYS A 351 46.21 -5.20 -2.57
N GLU A 352 46.45 -6.24 -3.36
CA GLU A 352 46.64 -6.12 -4.81
C GLU A 352 45.41 -5.49 -5.50
N LYS A 353 44.20 -5.91 -5.10
CA LYS A 353 42.94 -5.36 -5.64
C LYS A 353 42.70 -3.91 -5.23
N LEU A 354 43.06 -3.54 -4.00
CA LEU A 354 42.98 -2.15 -3.53
C LEU A 354 44.01 -1.25 -4.24
N ASP A 355 45.27 -1.71 -4.36
CA ASP A 355 46.36 -0.97 -5.00
C ASP A 355 46.12 -0.78 -6.52
N SER A 356 45.36 -1.69 -7.15
CA SER A 356 44.93 -1.57 -8.55
C SER A 356 43.71 -0.65 -8.77
N GLY A 357 43.12 -0.11 -7.70
CA GLY A 357 42.01 0.83 -7.77
C GLY A 357 40.67 0.22 -8.21
N ILE A 358 40.50 -1.09 -8.03
CA ILE A 358 39.23 -1.76 -8.35
C ILE A 358 38.16 -1.27 -7.37
N PRO A 359 36.98 -0.80 -7.87
CA PRO A 359 35.87 -0.41 -6.99
C PRO A 359 35.45 -1.56 -6.08
N TYR A 360 35.07 -1.23 -4.84
CA TYR A 360 34.72 -2.23 -3.85
C TYR A 360 33.56 -1.78 -2.96
N VAL A 361 32.98 -2.75 -2.27
CA VAL A 361 32.08 -2.56 -1.13
C VAL A 361 32.63 -3.32 0.07
N ILE A 362 32.16 -2.99 1.26
CA ILE A 362 32.47 -3.77 2.47
C ILE A 362 31.23 -4.55 2.87
N ARG A 363 31.36 -5.86 3.07
CA ARG A 363 30.27 -6.78 3.43
C ARG A 363 30.45 -7.32 4.84
N LEU A 364 29.33 -7.61 5.49
CA LEU A 364 29.29 -8.31 6.78
C LEU A 364 29.72 -9.77 6.60
N LYS A 365 30.66 -10.24 7.43
CA LYS A 365 31.06 -11.65 7.47
C LYS A 365 30.12 -12.43 8.40
N VAL A 366 28.93 -12.78 7.90
CA VAL A 366 27.91 -13.52 8.67
C VAL A 366 28.46 -14.89 9.10
N PRO A 367 28.45 -15.28 10.39
CA PRO A 367 28.94 -16.59 10.83
C PRO A 367 28.22 -17.75 10.14
N LEU A 368 28.92 -18.85 9.86
CA LEU A 368 28.35 -20.00 9.14
C LEU A 368 27.90 -21.08 10.11
N ASN A 369 26.77 -21.73 9.82
CA ASN A 369 26.22 -22.84 10.62
C ASN A 369 25.95 -22.48 12.09
N GLU A 370 25.47 -21.26 12.34
CA GLU A 370 25.04 -20.81 13.66
C GLU A 370 23.53 -20.60 13.71
N GLU A 371 22.96 -20.60 14.91
CA GLU A 371 21.58 -20.20 15.18
C GLU A 371 21.59 -18.86 15.93
N ILE A 372 20.83 -17.89 15.42
CA ILE A 372 20.54 -16.65 16.10
C ILE A 372 19.17 -16.78 16.77
N ILE A 373 19.17 -16.74 18.10
CA ILE A 373 17.97 -16.71 18.93
C ILE A 373 17.86 -15.31 19.54
N PHE A 374 16.68 -14.71 19.45
CA PHE A 374 16.38 -13.45 20.12
C PHE A 374 14.94 -13.38 20.61
N GLU A 375 14.70 -12.50 21.56
CA GLU A 375 13.38 -12.24 22.13
C GLU A 375 12.86 -10.90 21.59
N ASP A 376 11.67 -10.93 21.02
CA ASP A 376 10.90 -9.75 20.66
C ASP A 376 9.76 -9.56 21.67
N LEU A 377 9.58 -8.34 22.16
CA LEU A 377 8.59 -8.04 23.20
C LEU A 377 7.13 -8.26 22.76
N ILE A 378 6.86 -8.29 21.45
CA ILE A 378 5.52 -8.50 20.88
C ILE A 378 5.40 -9.89 20.24
N ARG A 379 6.46 -10.36 19.58
CA ARG A 379 6.46 -11.61 18.81
C ARG A 379 7.00 -12.82 19.57
N GLY A 380 7.57 -12.60 20.76
CA GLY A 380 8.19 -13.63 21.57
C GLY A 380 9.53 -14.10 20.99
N THR A 381 9.91 -15.34 21.30
CA THR A 381 11.20 -15.90 20.89
C THR A 381 11.21 -16.28 19.42
N ILE A 382 12.18 -15.75 18.66
CA ILE A 382 12.41 -16.05 17.25
C ILE A 382 13.78 -16.73 17.10
N LYS A 383 13.84 -17.72 16.20
CA LYS A 383 15.05 -18.49 15.90
C LYS A 383 15.31 -18.51 14.40
N ILE A 384 16.52 -18.13 13.99
CA ILE A 384 16.92 -18.04 12.58
C ILE A 384 18.31 -18.63 12.40
N GLU A 385 18.47 -19.53 11.44
CA GLU A 385 19.78 -20.09 11.04
C GLU A 385 20.57 -19.08 10.19
N THR A 386 21.88 -18.99 10.41
CA THR A 386 22.71 -18.03 9.66
C THR A 386 22.95 -18.41 8.20
N ASN A 387 22.68 -19.66 7.83
CA ASN A 387 22.86 -20.16 6.47
C ASN A 387 21.89 -19.53 5.46
N ILE A 388 20.75 -19.01 5.92
CA ILE A 388 19.76 -18.30 5.10
C ILE A 388 19.92 -16.77 5.15
N ILE A 389 20.96 -16.28 5.83
CA ILE A 389 21.28 -14.86 5.97
C ILE A 389 22.39 -14.48 5.00
N ASP A 390 22.12 -13.46 4.17
CA ASP A 390 23.07 -12.92 3.21
C ASP A 390 24.20 -12.09 3.85
N ASP A 391 25.39 -12.12 3.25
CA ASP A 391 26.54 -11.27 3.59
C ASP A 391 26.28 -9.85 3.06
N GLN A 392 25.42 -9.14 3.79
CA GLN A 392 24.89 -7.83 3.43
C GLN A 392 26.01 -6.78 3.29
N VAL A 393 25.88 -5.90 2.30
CA VAL A 393 26.74 -4.72 2.16
C VAL A 393 26.56 -3.79 3.37
N LEU A 394 27.64 -3.40 4.02
CA LEU A 394 27.71 -2.46 5.14
C LEU A 394 28.12 -1.06 4.67
N LEU A 395 29.11 -0.96 3.78
CA LEU A 395 29.58 0.29 3.18
C LEU A 395 29.57 0.16 1.66
N LYS A 396 28.92 1.12 1.00
CA LYS A 396 28.84 1.21 -0.47
C LYS A 396 30.15 1.79 -1.04
N GLY A 397 30.36 1.61 -2.35
CA GLY A 397 31.55 2.14 -3.04
C GLY A 397 31.61 3.67 -3.13
N ASP A 398 30.50 4.37 -2.89
CA ASP A 398 30.44 5.83 -2.75
C ASP A 398 30.84 6.33 -1.35
N GLY A 399 31.20 5.42 -0.43
CA GLY A 399 31.58 5.72 0.95
C GLY A 399 30.41 5.89 1.92
N PHE A 400 29.17 5.77 1.46
CA PHE A 400 27.99 5.84 2.35
C PHE A 400 27.70 4.47 2.99
N PRO A 401 27.28 4.45 4.26
CA PRO A 401 26.83 3.21 4.90
C PRO A 401 25.50 2.75 4.29
N THR A 402 25.19 1.47 4.49
CA THR A 402 23.82 0.98 4.35
C THR A 402 23.06 1.16 5.67
N TYR A 403 21.73 1.08 5.59
CA TYR A 403 20.84 1.11 6.74
C TYR A 403 21.34 0.23 7.90
N HIS A 404 21.74 -1.01 7.62
CA HIS A 404 22.13 -1.95 8.68
C HIS A 404 23.36 -1.52 9.47
N LEU A 405 24.34 -0.89 8.82
CA LEU A 405 25.55 -0.40 9.50
C LEU A 405 25.23 0.88 10.29
N ALA A 406 24.61 1.86 9.63
CA ALA A 406 24.33 3.16 10.23
C ALA A 406 23.39 3.05 11.44
N ASN A 407 22.29 2.30 11.30
CA ASN A 407 21.27 2.13 12.33
C ASN A 407 21.86 1.48 13.60
N VAL A 408 22.63 0.38 13.49
CA VAL A 408 23.26 -0.27 14.66
C VAL A 408 24.29 0.62 15.37
N ILE A 409 25.09 1.36 14.59
CA ILE A 409 26.08 2.28 15.17
C ILE A 409 25.40 3.43 15.89
N ASP A 410 24.40 4.04 15.26
CA ASP A 410 23.71 5.18 15.83
C ASP A 410 22.87 4.79 17.05
N ASP A 411 22.16 3.66 17.01
CA ASP A 411 21.45 3.10 18.15
C ASP A 411 22.39 2.98 19.36
N HIS A 412 23.57 2.41 19.17
CA HIS A 412 24.54 2.25 20.24
C HIS A 412 25.08 3.60 20.74
N LEU A 413 25.50 4.47 19.83
CA LEU A 413 26.09 5.77 20.18
C LEU A 413 25.09 6.75 20.82
N MET A 414 23.81 6.59 20.50
CA MET A 414 22.70 7.37 21.05
C MET A 414 22.06 6.68 22.27
N ASN A 415 22.66 5.58 22.76
CA ASN A 415 22.19 4.82 23.93
C ASN A 415 20.74 4.34 23.84
N ILE A 416 20.32 3.87 22.66
CA ILE A 416 19.00 3.27 22.47
C ILE A 416 18.87 2.01 23.30
N SER A 417 17.84 1.97 24.15
CA SER A 417 17.54 0.83 25.01
C SER A 417 16.44 -0.09 24.44
N HIS A 418 15.51 0.48 23.66
CA HIS A 418 14.38 -0.20 23.05
C HIS A 418 14.20 0.26 21.60
N ILE A 419 14.24 -0.69 20.66
CA ILE A 419 13.97 -0.47 19.24
C ILE A 419 12.54 -0.92 18.96
N ILE A 420 11.68 0.02 18.54
CA ILE A 420 10.27 -0.25 18.20
C ILE A 420 10.01 0.14 16.75
N ARG A 421 9.73 -0.85 15.90
CA ARG A 421 9.57 -0.65 14.45
C ARG A 421 8.60 -1.65 13.81
N GLY A 422 8.26 -1.46 12.54
CA GLY A 422 7.35 -2.36 11.82
C GLY A 422 7.93 -3.76 11.59
N GLU A 423 7.06 -4.78 11.55
CA GLU A 423 7.45 -6.19 11.41
C GLU A 423 8.21 -6.56 10.13
N GLU A 424 8.21 -5.72 9.11
CA GLU A 424 9.04 -5.90 7.92
C GLU A 424 10.54 -6.03 8.25
N TRP A 425 10.98 -5.44 9.37
CA TRP A 425 12.37 -5.44 9.79
C TRP A 425 12.78 -6.66 10.62
N VAL A 426 11.84 -7.54 11.01
CA VAL A 426 12.15 -8.75 11.81
C VAL A 426 13.21 -9.61 11.13
N THR A 427 13.15 -9.74 9.81
CA THR A 427 14.10 -10.53 9.01
C THR A 427 15.52 -9.93 8.98
N SER A 428 15.67 -8.64 9.35
CA SER A 428 16.95 -7.95 9.43
C SER A 428 17.60 -8.05 10.81
N VAL A 429 16.83 -8.37 11.86
CA VAL A 429 17.32 -8.45 13.25
C VAL A 429 18.53 -9.37 13.41
N PRO A 430 18.59 -10.56 12.78
CA PRO A 430 19.79 -11.40 12.89
C PRO A 430 21.08 -10.70 12.42
N LYS A 431 20.99 -9.89 11.36
CA LYS A 431 22.15 -9.11 10.86
C LYS A 431 22.58 -8.06 11.89
N HIS A 432 21.61 -7.40 12.53
CA HIS A 432 21.87 -6.42 13.59
C HIS A 432 22.51 -7.07 14.81
N ILE A 433 22.00 -8.23 15.25
CA ILE A 433 22.59 -8.99 16.37
C ILE A 433 24.03 -9.40 16.08
N ILE A 434 24.32 -9.85 14.85
CA ILE A 434 25.70 -10.18 14.43
C ILE A 434 26.60 -8.94 14.53
N LEU A 435 26.12 -7.77 14.10
CA LEU A 435 26.86 -6.51 14.23
C LEU A 435 27.11 -6.13 15.70
N TYR A 436 26.08 -6.13 16.56
CA TYR A 436 26.23 -5.89 17.99
C TYR A 436 27.26 -6.84 18.62
N ARG A 437 27.19 -8.14 18.30
CA ARG A 437 28.18 -9.14 18.75
C ARG A 437 29.60 -8.84 18.24
N ALA A 438 29.75 -8.43 16.98
CA ALA A 438 31.05 -8.11 16.37
C ALA A 438 31.72 -6.89 17.05
N PHE A 439 30.92 -5.91 17.45
CA PHE A 439 31.42 -4.78 18.23
C PHE A 439 31.62 -5.10 19.72
N GLY A 440 30.99 -6.17 20.23
CA GLY A 440 30.98 -6.50 21.65
C GLY A 440 30.01 -5.62 22.44
N TRP A 441 28.94 -5.16 21.80
CA TRP A 441 27.91 -4.31 22.37
C TRP A 441 26.70 -5.11 22.85
N GLU A 442 25.98 -4.54 23.80
CA GLU A 442 24.70 -5.10 24.26
C GLU A 442 23.61 -4.87 23.21
N VAL A 443 22.78 -5.89 22.98
CA VAL A 443 21.66 -5.81 22.05
C VAL A 443 20.49 -5.13 22.78
N PRO A 444 19.93 -4.03 22.26
CA PRO A 444 18.75 -3.39 22.84
C PRO A 444 17.53 -4.30 22.73
N LYS A 445 16.53 -4.06 23.58
CA LYS A 445 15.26 -4.77 23.48
C LYS A 445 14.57 -4.40 22.18
N MET A 446 13.89 -5.35 21.54
CA MET A 446 13.22 -5.12 20.26
C MET A 446 11.73 -5.42 20.37
N ALA A 447 10.91 -4.62 19.69
CA ALA A 447 9.47 -4.82 19.57
C ALA A 447 9.02 -4.52 18.14
N HIS A 448 8.48 -5.53 17.47
CA HIS A 448 8.07 -5.40 16.07
C HIS A 448 6.55 -5.31 15.91
N LEU A 449 6.07 -4.09 15.66
CA LEU A 449 4.66 -3.75 15.52
C LEU A 449 3.99 -4.50 14.36
N PRO A 450 2.72 -4.92 14.51
CA PRO A 450 1.97 -5.56 13.45
C PRO A 450 1.71 -4.62 12.28
N LEU A 451 1.59 -5.17 11.07
CA LEU A 451 1.16 -4.41 9.91
C LEU A 451 -0.27 -3.90 10.08
N LEU A 452 -0.48 -2.68 9.56
CA LEU A 452 -1.83 -2.18 9.33
C LEU A 452 -2.42 -2.83 8.08
N LEU A 453 -3.69 -3.19 8.20
CA LEU A 453 -4.44 -3.91 7.19
C LEU A 453 -5.62 -3.06 6.72
N ASN A 454 -5.99 -3.23 5.46
CA ASN A 454 -7.27 -2.78 4.93
C ASN A 454 -8.42 -3.63 5.50
N PRO A 455 -9.69 -3.20 5.32
CA PRO A 455 -10.86 -4.02 5.66
C PRO A 455 -10.87 -5.42 5.02
N ASP A 456 -10.25 -5.58 3.85
CA ASP A 456 -10.10 -6.87 3.14
C ASP A 456 -8.91 -7.72 3.65
N LYS A 457 -8.22 -7.29 4.71
CA LYS A 457 -7.03 -7.90 5.32
C LYS A 457 -5.76 -7.87 4.46
N THR A 458 -5.76 -7.18 3.33
CA THR A 458 -4.51 -6.89 2.60
C THR A 458 -3.71 -5.82 3.34
N LYS A 459 -2.38 -5.79 3.15
CA LYS A 459 -1.52 -4.75 3.75
C LYS A 459 -2.03 -3.37 3.32
N LEU A 460 -2.28 -2.49 4.29
CA LEU A 460 -2.64 -1.10 4.04
C LEU A 460 -1.53 -0.47 3.20
N SER A 461 -1.91 0.02 2.02
CA SER A 461 -0.96 0.55 1.06
C SER A 461 -1.42 1.93 0.61
N LYS A 462 -0.46 2.82 0.33
CA LYS A 462 -0.68 4.18 -0.22
C LYS A 462 -1.48 4.19 -1.55
N ARG A 463 -1.84 3.03 -2.11
CA ARG A 463 -2.56 2.89 -3.38
C ARG A 463 -4.08 2.73 -3.20
N GLN A 464 -4.58 2.55 -1.97
CA GLN A 464 -5.98 2.20 -1.69
C GLN A 464 -6.79 3.30 -0.97
N GLY A 465 -6.25 4.53 -0.85
CA GLY A 465 -6.96 5.66 -0.23
C GLY A 465 -6.02 6.75 0.26
N ASP A 466 -6.52 7.63 1.11
CA ASP A 466 -5.70 8.56 1.88
C ASP A 466 -4.91 7.78 2.93
N VAL A 467 -3.61 7.99 3.00
CA VAL A 467 -2.71 7.24 3.90
C VAL A 467 -1.76 8.18 4.66
N ALA A 468 -1.61 9.43 4.20
CA ALA A 468 -0.85 10.43 4.94
C ALA A 468 -1.72 11.03 6.04
N VAL A 469 -1.15 11.26 7.23
CA VAL A 469 -1.90 11.82 8.36
C VAL A 469 -2.39 13.24 8.05
N GLU A 470 -1.61 13.98 7.26
CA GLU A 470 -1.91 15.32 6.79
C GLU A 470 -3.16 15.35 5.90
N ASP A 471 -3.43 14.30 5.13
CA ASP A 471 -4.66 14.19 4.33
C ASP A 471 -5.88 14.11 5.25
N TYR A 472 -5.78 13.40 6.37
CA TYR A 472 -6.84 13.34 7.37
C TYR A 472 -7.01 14.69 8.08
N MET A 473 -5.92 15.34 8.48
CA MET A 473 -6.01 16.70 9.04
C MET A 473 -6.71 17.67 8.08
N ALA A 474 -6.33 17.65 6.80
CA ALA A 474 -6.91 18.51 5.76
C ALA A 474 -8.41 18.23 5.52
N LYS A 475 -8.85 16.98 5.73
CA LYS A 475 -10.26 16.58 5.67
C LYS A 475 -11.06 16.98 6.92
N GLY A 476 -10.42 17.60 7.91
CA GLY A 476 -11.08 18.10 9.12
C GLY A 476 -11.27 17.04 10.20
N TYR A 477 -10.38 16.04 10.28
CA TYR A 477 -10.29 15.20 11.48
C TYR A 477 -9.57 15.95 12.60
N LEU A 478 -10.07 15.84 13.83
CA LEU A 478 -9.43 16.39 15.02
C LEU A 478 -8.18 15.58 15.37
N ASN A 479 -7.11 16.27 15.77
CA ASN A 479 -5.82 15.64 16.08
C ASN A 479 -5.95 14.66 17.24
N GLU A 480 -6.75 15.00 18.25
CA GLU A 480 -7.04 14.16 19.42
C GLU A 480 -7.74 12.85 19.02
N ALA A 481 -8.66 12.91 18.05
CA ALA A 481 -9.36 11.73 17.54
C ALA A 481 -8.43 10.84 16.70
N LEU A 482 -7.55 11.43 15.89
CA LEU A 482 -6.56 10.67 15.12
C LEU A 482 -5.58 9.93 16.04
N ILE A 483 -5.08 10.61 17.07
CA ILE A 483 -4.21 10.03 18.10
C ILE A 483 -4.91 8.86 18.78
N ASN A 484 -6.13 9.06 19.27
CA ASN A 484 -6.84 7.97 19.93
C ASN A 484 -7.15 6.80 18.98
N PHE A 485 -7.56 7.07 17.74
CA PHE A 485 -7.90 6.02 16.78
C PHE A 485 -6.70 5.13 16.49
N ILE A 486 -5.56 5.75 16.20
CA ILE A 486 -4.35 5.03 15.84
C ILE A 486 -3.73 4.36 17.09
N ALA A 487 -3.97 4.86 18.32
CA ALA A 487 -3.61 4.18 19.57
C ALA A 487 -4.17 2.76 19.63
N LEU A 488 -5.43 2.62 19.22
CA LEU A 488 -6.17 1.37 19.31
C LEU A 488 -5.85 0.41 18.16
N LEU A 489 -5.00 0.83 17.20
CA LEU A 489 -4.52 -0.04 16.13
C LEU A 489 -3.33 -0.86 16.63
N GLY A 490 -3.60 -2.03 17.18
CA GLY A 490 -2.55 -2.93 17.68
C GLY A 490 -2.46 -2.99 19.19
N TRP A 491 -3.17 -2.12 19.91
CA TRP A 491 -3.12 -2.04 21.37
C TRP A 491 -4.52 -1.91 21.96
N HIS A 492 -4.72 -2.51 23.13
CA HIS A 492 -5.91 -2.34 23.94
C HIS A 492 -5.47 -2.13 25.40
N PRO A 493 -6.13 -1.24 26.17
CA PRO A 493 -5.77 -0.99 27.57
C PRO A 493 -5.90 -2.21 28.51
N GLY A 494 -6.39 -3.35 28.03
CA GLY A 494 -6.72 -4.53 28.85
C GLY A 494 -7.89 -4.29 29.81
N ASP A 495 -8.25 -5.31 30.58
CA ASP A 495 -9.12 -5.24 31.77
C ASP A 495 -10.62 -4.91 31.58
N GLY A 496 -11.30 -5.50 30.59
CA GLY A 496 -12.77 -5.38 30.46
C GLY A 496 -13.29 -3.95 30.27
N LEU A 497 -12.37 -3.01 29.98
CA LEU A 497 -12.66 -1.64 29.61
C LEU A 497 -13.21 -1.62 28.19
N GLU A 498 -14.51 -1.35 28.05
CA GLU A 498 -15.17 -1.12 26.76
C GLU A 498 -15.00 0.33 26.26
N GLN A 499 -14.30 1.17 27.02
CA GLN A 499 -14.02 2.55 26.66
C GLN A 499 -13.05 2.60 25.47
N GLU A 500 -13.39 3.39 24.45
CA GLU A 500 -12.55 3.60 23.27
C GLU A 500 -12.16 5.07 23.05
N ILE A 501 -12.77 5.99 23.81
CA ILE A 501 -12.51 7.42 23.74
C ILE A 501 -11.59 7.82 24.90
N PHE A 502 -10.37 8.25 24.60
CA PHE A 502 -9.32 8.56 25.58
C PHE A 502 -8.62 9.87 25.24
N THR A 503 -8.43 10.75 26.21
CA THR A 503 -7.51 11.87 26.03
C THR A 503 -6.09 11.35 25.86
N LYS A 504 -5.21 12.15 25.25
CA LYS A 504 -3.78 11.85 25.14
C LYS A 504 -3.19 11.46 26.50
N GLU A 505 -3.44 12.24 27.55
CA GLU A 505 -2.92 12.00 28.91
C GLU A 505 -3.41 10.67 29.48
N LYS A 506 -4.67 10.32 29.21
CA LYS A 506 -5.24 9.05 29.68
C LYS A 506 -4.72 7.87 28.89
N LEU A 507 -4.44 8.06 27.60
CA LEU A 507 -3.57 7.12 26.91
C LEU A 507 -2.30 7.03 27.77
N ILE A 508 -1.45 8.07 27.92
CA ILE A 508 -0.13 8.02 28.62
C ILE A 508 -0.11 7.21 29.92
N GLU A 509 -1.17 7.30 30.69
CA GLU A 509 -1.29 6.54 31.93
C GLU A 509 -1.46 5.02 31.74
N LEU A 510 -2.10 4.58 30.66
CA LEU A 510 -2.62 3.23 30.48
C LEU A 510 -1.74 2.27 29.68
N PHE A 511 -0.81 2.76 28.85
CA PHE A 511 -0.10 1.84 27.95
C PHE A 511 0.99 1.08 28.63
N SER A 512 1.07 -0.16 28.18
CA SER A 512 2.24 -0.97 28.33
C SER A 512 2.49 -1.69 27.01
N LEU A 513 3.77 -1.87 26.70
CA LEU A 513 4.19 -2.52 25.47
C LEU A 513 3.76 -4.00 25.43
N GLU A 514 3.58 -4.65 26.59
CA GLU A 514 3.10 -6.04 26.67
C GLU A 514 1.64 -6.20 26.24
N LYS A 515 0.86 -5.10 26.23
CA LYS A 515 -0.54 -5.09 25.79
C LYS A 515 -0.68 -4.86 24.27
N VAL A 516 0.42 -4.67 23.56
CA VAL A 516 0.43 -4.62 22.09
C VAL A 516 0.34 -6.04 21.53
N HIS A 517 -0.64 -6.28 20.66
CA HIS A 517 -0.87 -7.60 20.08
C HIS A 517 -0.13 -7.79 18.76
N SER A 518 0.27 -9.02 18.45
CA SER A 518 1.00 -9.36 17.22
C SER A 518 0.11 -9.49 15.97
N ALA A 519 -1.21 -9.52 16.12
CA ALA A 519 -2.14 -9.60 14.99
C ALA A 519 -2.22 -8.28 14.21
N GLY A 520 -2.34 -8.35 12.89
CA GLY A 520 -2.54 -7.19 12.02
C GLY A 520 -3.77 -6.36 12.40
N ALA A 521 -3.63 -5.04 12.45
CA ALA A 521 -4.69 -4.13 12.87
C ALA A 521 -5.42 -3.54 11.66
N VAL A 522 -6.75 -3.66 11.62
CA VAL A 522 -7.57 -3.20 10.50
C VAL A 522 -7.85 -1.70 10.62
N PHE A 523 -7.42 -0.94 9.63
CA PHE A 523 -7.72 0.49 9.52
C PHE A 523 -9.14 0.68 8.98
N ASN A 524 -10.07 1.08 9.85
CA ASN A 524 -11.48 1.27 9.51
C ASN A 524 -11.87 2.76 9.54
N ILE A 525 -12.18 3.34 8.37
CA ILE A 525 -12.58 4.75 8.23
C ILE A 525 -13.91 5.05 8.93
N ASP A 526 -14.88 4.12 8.91
CA ASP A 526 -16.17 4.33 9.59
C ASP A 526 -15.97 4.42 11.11
N LYS A 527 -15.04 3.63 11.65
CA LYS A 527 -14.65 3.71 13.05
C LYS A 527 -13.99 5.05 13.38
N LEU A 528 -13.10 5.53 12.52
CA LEU A 528 -12.48 6.85 12.66
C LEU A 528 -13.51 7.98 12.58
N ASN A 529 -14.47 7.91 11.65
CA ASN A 529 -15.57 8.89 11.54
C ASN A 529 -16.41 8.93 12.82
N TRP A 530 -16.79 7.76 13.34
CA TRP A 530 -17.53 7.65 14.59
C TRP A 530 -16.73 8.25 15.76
N MET A 531 -15.45 7.88 15.88
CA MET A 531 -14.61 8.40 16.95
C MET A 531 -14.47 9.92 16.86
N ASN A 532 -14.16 10.46 15.68
CA ASN A 532 -14.03 11.90 15.48
C ASN A 532 -15.34 12.65 15.77
N ASN A 533 -16.49 12.06 15.43
CA ASN A 533 -17.81 12.59 15.81
C ASN A 533 -17.98 12.65 17.34
N GLU A 534 -17.58 11.62 18.09
CA GLU A 534 -17.60 11.64 19.55
C GLU A 534 -16.70 12.74 20.14
N TYR A 535 -15.51 12.98 19.55
CA TYR A 535 -14.68 14.13 19.92
C TYR A 535 -15.37 15.47 19.60
N ILE A 536 -15.92 15.63 18.40
CA ILE A 536 -16.63 16.85 18.00
C ILE A 536 -17.85 17.12 18.89
N LYS A 537 -18.57 16.09 19.37
CA LYS A 537 -19.72 16.25 20.28
C LYS A 537 -19.33 16.73 21.67
N ASN A 538 -18.15 16.35 22.16
CA ASN A 538 -17.70 16.62 23.52
C ASN A 538 -16.68 17.78 23.59
N TYR A 539 -16.22 18.30 22.45
CA TYR A 539 -15.34 19.46 22.38
C TYR A 539 -15.90 20.69 23.10
N ASP A 540 -15.03 21.59 23.56
CA ASP A 540 -15.48 22.89 24.05
C ASP A 540 -16.19 23.67 22.92
N LEU A 541 -17.36 24.24 23.19
CA LEU A 541 -18.20 24.83 22.15
C LEU A 541 -17.58 26.11 21.58
N ASP A 542 -16.90 26.91 22.40
CA ASP A 542 -16.22 28.12 21.95
C ASP A 542 -15.05 27.76 21.03
N LYS A 543 -14.18 26.86 21.48
CA LYS A 543 -13.04 26.37 20.67
C LYS A 543 -13.50 25.68 19.38
N LEU A 544 -14.56 24.86 19.43
CA LEU A 544 -15.10 24.22 18.24
C LEU A 544 -15.64 25.25 17.23
N THR A 545 -16.25 26.33 17.73
CA THR A 545 -16.75 27.42 16.89
C THR A 545 -15.57 28.13 16.20
N GLU A 546 -14.50 28.44 16.93
CA GLU A 546 -13.28 29.00 16.36
C GLU A 546 -12.67 28.09 15.27
N LEU A 547 -12.60 26.79 15.53
CA LEU A 547 -12.10 25.79 14.57
C LEU A 547 -12.96 25.70 13.31
N LEU A 548 -14.28 25.86 13.42
CA LEU A 548 -15.21 25.73 12.29
C LEU A 548 -15.33 27.00 11.43
N ILE A 549 -15.01 28.19 11.97
CA ILE A 549 -15.13 29.47 11.24
C ILE A 549 -14.44 29.43 9.86
N PRO A 550 -13.18 28.95 9.71
CA PRO A 550 -12.53 28.85 8.41
C PRO A 550 -13.31 27.97 7.42
N TYR A 551 -13.78 26.80 7.86
CA TYR A 551 -14.54 25.85 7.03
C TYR A 551 -15.92 26.39 6.63
N ILE A 552 -16.58 27.14 7.53
CA ILE A 552 -17.85 27.82 7.24
C ILE A 552 -17.66 28.87 6.13
N LYS A 553 -16.58 29.66 6.22
CA LYS A 553 -16.24 30.68 5.22
C LYS A 553 -15.86 30.05 3.88
N GLU A 554 -15.09 28.97 3.89
CA GLU A 554 -14.73 28.21 2.69
C GLU A 554 -15.96 27.62 1.99
N ALA A 555 -16.94 27.14 2.76
CA ALA A 555 -18.23 26.69 2.24
C ALA A 555 -19.13 27.83 1.72
N GLY A 556 -18.69 29.09 1.80
CA GLY A 556 -19.38 30.26 1.25
C GLY A 556 -20.42 30.90 2.18
N TYR A 557 -20.37 30.61 3.47
CA TYR A 557 -21.32 31.15 4.46
C TYR A 557 -20.66 32.20 5.37
N ASP A 558 -21.47 33.13 5.86
CA ASP A 558 -20.99 34.14 6.81
C ASP A 558 -20.75 33.52 8.19
N ALA A 559 -19.65 33.91 8.82
CA ALA A 559 -19.27 33.52 10.18
C ALA A 559 -18.68 34.71 10.94
N SER A 560 -19.11 35.92 10.59
CA SER A 560 -18.63 37.17 11.20
C SER A 560 -19.19 37.41 12.61
N ASP A 561 -20.43 36.98 12.86
CA ASP A 561 -21.06 37.00 14.19
C ASP A 561 -20.73 35.70 14.93
N PHE A 562 -19.83 35.79 15.91
CA PHE A 562 -19.39 34.65 16.69
C PHE A 562 -20.52 33.98 17.50
N GLU A 563 -21.40 34.78 18.12
CA GLU A 563 -22.46 34.24 18.98
C GLU A 563 -23.56 33.55 18.16
N LEU A 564 -23.88 34.09 16.98
CA LEU A 564 -24.77 33.41 16.03
C LEU A 564 -24.12 32.12 15.51
N THR A 565 -22.84 32.19 15.11
CA THR A 565 -22.09 31.03 14.61
C THR A 565 -22.04 29.93 15.67
N LYS A 566 -21.77 30.27 16.93
CA LYS A 566 -21.76 29.36 18.07
C LYS A 566 -23.09 28.62 18.25
N LYS A 567 -24.23 29.34 18.12
CA LYS A 567 -25.56 28.71 18.17
C LYS A 567 -25.79 27.75 17.01
N VAL A 568 -25.39 28.13 15.80
CA VAL A 568 -25.45 27.25 14.62
C VAL A 568 -24.62 25.99 14.86
N VAL A 569 -23.35 26.15 15.27
CA VAL A 569 -22.44 25.03 15.59
C VAL A 569 -23.03 24.11 16.65
N SER A 570 -23.59 24.66 17.73
CA SER A 570 -24.26 23.87 18.77
C SER A 570 -25.41 23.02 18.22
N ALA A 571 -26.16 23.52 17.23
CA ALA A 571 -27.27 22.79 16.64
C ALA A 571 -26.81 21.67 15.70
N ILE A 572 -25.65 21.82 15.05
CA ILE A 572 -25.19 20.90 14.01
C ILE A 572 -24.06 19.95 14.43
N ARG A 573 -23.31 20.25 15.50
CA ARG A 573 -22.09 19.48 15.89
C ARG A 573 -22.30 17.98 16.01
N VAL A 574 -23.50 17.54 16.41
CA VAL A 574 -23.83 16.12 16.57
C VAL A 574 -23.88 15.35 15.25
N TYR A 575 -24.05 16.06 14.12
CA TYR A 575 -24.12 15.48 12.77
C TYR A 575 -22.77 15.50 12.04
N LEU A 576 -21.76 16.20 12.58
CA LEU A 576 -20.46 16.33 11.93
C LEU A 576 -19.59 15.12 12.23
N ASN A 577 -19.18 14.38 11.19
CA ASN A 577 -18.13 13.36 11.34
C ASN A 577 -16.74 13.99 11.21
N LYS A 578 -16.63 15.07 10.44
CA LYS A 578 -15.44 15.89 10.20
C LYS A 578 -15.81 17.37 10.21
N LEU A 579 -14.82 18.24 10.43
CA LEU A 579 -15.02 19.69 10.37
C LEU A 579 -15.46 20.15 8.97
N ASN A 580 -14.97 19.51 7.90
CA ASN A 580 -15.32 19.88 6.51
C ASN A 580 -16.79 19.54 6.16
N ASP A 581 -17.46 18.67 6.92
CA ASP A 581 -18.86 18.32 6.71
C ASP A 581 -19.80 19.51 7.03
N VAL A 582 -19.28 20.56 7.68
CA VAL A 582 -20.05 21.71 8.17
C VAL A 582 -20.93 22.34 7.09
N GLY A 583 -20.41 22.47 5.86
CA GLY A 583 -21.10 23.14 4.75
C GLY A 583 -22.44 22.50 4.39
N GLU A 584 -22.52 21.17 4.45
CA GLU A 584 -23.75 20.42 4.14
C GLU A 584 -24.83 20.63 5.21
N HIS A 585 -24.42 20.75 6.47
CA HIS A 585 -25.33 20.83 7.61
C HIS A 585 -25.77 22.26 7.95
N ILE A 586 -24.96 23.28 7.64
CA ILE A 586 -25.32 24.68 7.95
C ILE A 586 -26.21 25.34 6.91
N LYS A 587 -26.31 24.78 5.70
CA LYS A 587 -27.07 25.35 4.57
C LYS A 587 -28.47 25.82 4.97
N MET A 588 -29.16 25.06 5.82
CA MET A 588 -30.53 25.37 6.27
C MET A 588 -30.64 26.69 7.05
N PHE A 589 -29.57 27.16 7.68
CA PHE A 589 -29.56 28.42 8.44
C PHE A 589 -29.29 29.65 7.56
N TYR A 590 -28.65 29.45 6.41
CA TYR A 590 -28.22 30.55 5.53
C TYR A 590 -29.07 30.70 4.26
N GLN A 591 -29.84 29.69 3.86
CA GLN A 591 -30.70 29.78 2.68
C GLN A 591 -31.77 30.88 2.79
N ASP A 592 -31.95 31.64 1.71
CA ASP A 592 -33.02 32.66 1.61
C ASP A 592 -34.34 32.12 1.08
N LYS A 593 -34.27 30.97 0.40
CA LYS A 593 -35.38 30.28 -0.24
C LYS A 593 -35.21 28.78 -0.07
N VAL A 594 -36.31 28.08 0.19
CA VAL A 594 -36.31 26.62 0.29
C VAL A 594 -36.74 26.03 -1.05
N ILE A 595 -35.88 25.20 -1.65
CA ILE A 595 -36.23 24.43 -2.83
C ILE A 595 -36.68 23.04 -2.37
N VAL A 596 -37.88 22.63 -2.78
CA VAL A 596 -38.45 21.33 -2.48
C VAL A 596 -38.62 20.58 -3.80
N ASP A 597 -37.73 19.62 -4.08
CA ASP A 597 -37.69 18.92 -5.37
C ASP A 597 -38.57 17.66 -5.40
N SER A 598 -38.83 17.05 -4.24
CA SER A 598 -39.68 15.86 -4.13
C SER A 598 -41.16 16.22 -4.19
N ASP A 599 -41.92 15.54 -5.07
CA ASP A 599 -43.38 15.70 -5.15
C ASP A 599 -44.07 15.33 -3.83
N GLU A 600 -43.58 14.31 -3.11
CA GLU A 600 -44.06 13.96 -1.77
C GLU A 600 -43.90 15.13 -0.78
N PHE A 601 -42.77 15.83 -0.84
CA PHE A 601 -42.51 16.96 0.05
C PHE A 601 -43.35 18.16 -0.32
N LYS A 602 -43.54 18.42 -1.63
CA LYS A 602 -44.46 19.47 -2.13
C LYS A 602 -45.89 19.20 -1.67
N ASP A 603 -46.36 17.97 -1.78
CA ASP A 603 -47.69 17.57 -1.32
C ASP A 603 -47.84 17.77 0.19
N SER A 604 -46.78 17.48 0.96
CA SER A 604 -46.78 17.71 2.41
C SER A 604 -46.97 19.20 2.76
N VAL A 605 -46.20 20.10 2.13
CA VAL A 605 -46.24 21.55 2.43
C VAL A 605 -47.40 22.30 1.79
N THR A 606 -48.01 21.76 0.73
CA THR A 606 -49.18 22.38 0.06
C THR A 606 -50.53 21.81 0.50
N SER A 607 -50.52 20.79 1.38
CA SER A 607 -51.74 20.20 1.94
C SER A 607 -52.61 21.22 2.67
N GLU A 608 -53.93 20.97 2.71
CA GLU A 608 -54.88 21.81 3.47
C GLU A 608 -54.56 21.84 4.97
N GLU A 609 -53.99 20.75 5.51
CA GLU A 609 -53.49 20.71 6.89
C GLU A 609 -52.30 21.66 7.07
N ALA A 610 -51.32 21.65 6.16
CA ALA A 610 -50.17 22.55 6.19
C ALA A 610 -50.57 24.04 6.07
N LYS A 611 -51.46 24.38 5.13
CA LYS A 611 -51.97 25.75 4.99
C LYS A 611 -52.64 26.26 6.26
N LYS A 612 -53.41 25.41 6.96
CA LYS A 612 -54.00 25.78 8.27
C LYS A 612 -52.94 26.07 9.32
N ILE A 613 -51.87 25.28 9.35
CA ILE A 613 -50.72 25.49 10.25
C ILE A 613 -50.04 26.82 9.96
N PHE A 614 -49.71 27.09 8.69
CA PHE A 614 -48.97 28.30 8.30
C PHE A 614 -49.79 29.58 8.51
N ASN A 615 -51.09 29.56 8.16
CA ASN A 615 -51.98 30.70 8.38
C ASN A 615 -52.13 31.08 9.86
N TYR A 616 -52.04 30.11 10.79
CA TYR A 616 -52.01 30.40 12.22
C TYR A 616 -50.63 30.87 12.69
N LEU A 617 -49.56 30.18 12.29
CA LEU A 617 -48.21 30.44 12.80
C LEU A 617 -47.63 31.77 12.34
N ILE A 618 -47.82 32.19 11.08
CA ILE A 618 -47.24 33.43 10.54
C ILE A 618 -47.54 34.67 11.41
N PRO A 619 -48.82 34.97 11.76
CA PRO A 619 -49.10 36.10 12.65
C PRO A 619 -48.59 35.87 14.08
N ALA A 620 -48.76 34.66 14.63
CA ALA A 620 -48.36 34.35 16.00
C ALA A 620 -46.82 34.42 16.23
N ILE A 621 -46.03 34.08 15.22
CA ILE A 621 -44.55 34.20 15.25
C ILE A 621 -44.13 35.65 15.43
N SER A 622 -44.82 36.58 14.78
CA SER A 622 -44.48 38.02 14.86
C SER A 622 -44.62 38.56 16.29
N GLU A 623 -45.57 38.02 17.06
CA GLU A 623 -45.86 38.40 18.45
C GLU A 623 -45.04 37.63 19.49
N THR A 624 -44.43 36.51 19.12
CA THR A 624 -43.71 35.62 20.05
C THR A 624 -42.27 36.06 20.24
N ASP A 625 -41.78 36.22 21.47
CA ASP A 625 -40.35 36.47 21.72
C ASP A 625 -39.48 35.21 21.53
N PHE A 626 -38.49 35.30 20.65
CA PHE A 626 -37.57 34.20 20.30
C PHE A 626 -36.31 34.16 21.20
N SER A 627 -36.18 35.07 22.17
CA SER A 627 -35.04 35.07 23.09
C SER A 627 -34.95 33.79 23.94
N GLN A 628 -36.09 33.16 24.24
CA GLN A 628 -36.20 31.92 25.02
C GLN A 628 -36.80 30.79 24.18
N ILE A 629 -36.16 29.63 24.17
CA ILE A 629 -36.62 28.47 23.38
C ILE A 629 -37.99 27.95 23.84
N ASP A 630 -38.32 28.12 25.13
CA ASP A 630 -39.60 27.68 25.69
C ASP A 630 -40.79 28.47 25.15
N ASN A 631 -40.60 29.74 24.78
CA ASN A 631 -41.65 30.53 24.11
C ASN A 631 -42.01 29.92 22.75
N ILE A 632 -41.01 29.41 22.01
CA ILE A 632 -41.21 28.75 20.72
C ILE A 632 -41.92 27.41 20.91
N LYS A 633 -41.57 26.65 21.96
CA LYS A 633 -42.26 25.39 22.32
C LYS A 633 -43.73 25.65 22.71
N ASN A 634 -44.00 26.72 23.44
CA ASN A 634 -45.36 27.14 23.80
C ASN A 634 -46.17 27.54 22.57
N LEU A 635 -45.59 28.34 21.67
CA LEU A 635 -46.18 28.70 20.39
C LEU A 635 -46.60 27.47 19.58
N PHE A 636 -45.73 26.46 19.47
CA PHE A 636 -46.07 25.21 18.78
C PHE A 636 -47.21 24.46 19.47
N SER A 637 -47.20 24.40 20.81
CA SER A 637 -48.26 23.75 21.59
C SER A 637 -49.62 24.43 21.40
N GLU A 638 -49.66 25.76 21.33
CA GLU A 638 -50.86 26.53 21.05
C GLU A 638 -51.33 26.36 19.60
N ALA A 639 -50.42 26.38 18.64
CA ALA A 639 -50.74 26.13 17.24
C ALA A 639 -51.34 24.73 17.02
N GLN A 640 -50.82 23.71 17.70
CA GLN A 640 -51.37 22.36 17.68
C GLN A 640 -52.79 22.28 18.27
N LYS A 641 -53.08 23.06 19.33
CA LYS A 641 -54.43 23.14 19.93
C LYS A 641 -55.42 23.83 19.00
N ASN A 642 -55.05 24.98 18.43
CA ASN A 642 -55.93 25.80 17.60
C ASN A 642 -56.20 25.20 16.22
N THR A 643 -55.20 24.55 15.61
CA THR A 643 -55.37 23.90 14.30
C THR A 643 -55.98 22.50 14.41
N GLY A 644 -55.91 21.88 15.59
CA GLY A 644 -56.29 20.49 15.80
C GLY A 644 -55.29 19.47 15.22
N ILE A 645 -54.17 19.91 14.65
CA ILE A 645 -53.18 19.05 13.98
C ILE A 645 -52.00 18.82 14.92
N LYS A 646 -51.54 17.56 15.06
CA LYS A 646 -50.52 17.16 16.05
C LYS A 646 -49.48 16.20 15.47
N GLY A 647 -48.37 16.03 16.20
CA GLY A 647 -47.35 15.02 15.91
C GLY A 647 -46.70 15.23 14.55
N LYS A 648 -46.46 14.14 13.81
CA LYS A 648 -45.80 14.16 12.50
C LYS A 648 -46.51 15.07 11.49
N LYS A 649 -47.85 15.07 11.48
CA LYS A 649 -48.67 15.93 10.59
C LYS A 649 -48.46 17.43 10.84
N PHE A 650 -48.07 17.81 12.06
CA PHE A 650 -47.78 19.21 12.40
C PHE A 650 -46.33 19.58 12.07
N PHE A 651 -45.37 18.78 12.54
CA PHE A 651 -43.95 19.13 12.48
C PHE A 651 -43.30 18.87 11.11
N GLN A 652 -43.72 17.84 10.39
CA GLN A 652 -43.12 17.50 9.10
C GLN A 652 -43.31 18.60 8.05
N PRO A 653 -44.54 19.08 7.73
CA PRO A 653 -44.71 20.14 6.73
C PRO A 653 -44.02 21.44 7.16
N LEU A 654 -44.05 21.75 8.46
CA LEU A 654 -43.39 22.94 9.00
C LEU A 654 -41.86 22.88 8.85
N ARG A 655 -41.25 21.72 9.11
CA ARG A 655 -39.81 21.52 8.94
C ARG A 655 -39.43 21.58 7.46
N ILE A 656 -40.18 20.91 6.58
CA ILE A 656 -39.91 20.94 5.14
C ILE A 656 -40.01 22.37 4.61
N ALA A 657 -41.05 23.12 4.98
CA ALA A 657 -41.26 24.49 4.49
C ALA A 657 -40.11 25.45 4.87
N ILE A 658 -39.44 25.21 6.00
CA ILE A 658 -38.39 26.09 6.53
C ILE A 658 -36.98 25.61 6.17
N THR A 659 -36.76 24.30 6.13
CA THR A 659 -35.43 23.71 5.99
C THR A 659 -35.23 22.97 4.67
N GLY A 660 -36.31 22.55 4.01
CA GLY A 660 -36.28 21.65 2.85
C GLY A 660 -36.04 20.18 3.21
N GLN A 661 -35.93 19.85 4.50
CA GLN A 661 -35.60 18.51 4.99
C GLN A 661 -36.68 17.97 5.93
N THR A 662 -36.72 16.64 6.09
CA THR A 662 -37.62 15.95 7.03
C THR A 662 -36.97 15.66 8.38
N HIS A 663 -35.64 15.73 8.45
CA HIS A 663 -34.83 15.55 9.65
C HIS A 663 -33.91 16.76 9.86
N GLY A 664 -33.16 16.76 10.96
CA GLY A 664 -32.21 17.82 11.31
C GLY A 664 -32.24 18.15 12.81
N PRO A 665 -31.60 19.27 13.21
CA PRO A 665 -31.51 19.70 14.60
C PRO A 665 -32.87 19.86 15.29
N GLU A 666 -32.86 20.01 16.61
CA GLU A 666 -34.07 20.31 17.39
C GLU A 666 -34.81 21.49 16.75
N PHE A 667 -36.10 21.29 16.44
CA PHE A 667 -36.82 22.24 15.61
C PHE A 667 -37.00 23.63 16.28
N PRO A 668 -37.36 23.72 17.58
CA PRO A 668 -37.42 25.01 18.27
C PRO A 668 -36.08 25.77 18.24
N LEU A 669 -34.95 25.07 18.41
CA LEU A 669 -33.62 25.67 18.30
C LEU A 669 -33.35 26.18 16.87
N THR A 670 -33.77 25.41 15.87
CA THR A 670 -33.65 25.81 14.45
C THR A 670 -34.40 27.12 14.17
N ILE A 671 -35.64 27.22 14.65
CA ILE A 671 -36.47 28.43 14.54
C ILE A 671 -35.87 29.62 15.28
N GLN A 672 -35.32 29.37 16.48
CA GLN A 672 -34.65 30.41 17.25
C GLN A 672 -33.47 31.02 16.49
N ILE A 673 -32.63 30.17 15.89
CA ILE A 673 -31.43 30.59 15.14
C ILE A 673 -31.80 31.36 13.88
N LEU A 674 -32.80 30.90 13.12
CA LEU A 674 -33.25 31.57 11.91
C LEU A 674 -33.85 32.97 12.19
N GLY A 675 -34.47 33.14 13.36
CA GLY A 675 -35.12 34.38 13.74
C GLY A 675 -36.50 34.56 13.09
N LYS A 676 -37.29 35.49 13.64
CA LYS A 676 -38.70 35.67 13.29
C LYS A 676 -38.90 36.01 11.82
N ASP A 677 -38.17 37.01 11.33
CA ASP A 677 -38.37 37.57 9.99
C ASP A 677 -38.08 36.54 8.90
N LYS A 678 -37.01 35.77 9.08
CA LYS A 678 -36.65 34.70 8.14
C LYS A 678 -37.65 33.56 8.14
N VAL A 679 -38.10 33.13 9.32
CA VAL A 679 -39.12 32.07 9.44
C VAL A 679 -40.43 32.50 8.79
N VAL A 680 -40.90 33.73 9.06
CA VAL A 680 -42.11 34.28 8.44
C VAL A 680 -41.96 34.35 6.91
N LYS A 681 -40.82 34.84 6.42
CA LYS A 681 -40.51 34.91 4.98
C LYS A 681 -40.62 33.52 4.33
N LEU A 682 -39.96 32.51 4.90
CA LEU A 682 -39.95 31.14 4.36
C LEU A 682 -41.34 30.50 4.37
N LEU A 683 -42.10 30.66 5.47
CA LEU A 683 -43.46 30.11 5.55
C LEU A 683 -44.44 30.80 4.59
N SER A 684 -44.25 32.09 4.34
CA SER A 684 -45.13 32.86 3.46
C SER A 684 -45.04 32.42 1.99
N GLU A 685 -43.97 31.74 1.59
CA GLU A 685 -43.84 31.19 0.23
C GLU A 685 -44.83 30.04 -0.05
N TRP A 686 -45.32 29.38 1.01
CA TRP A 686 -46.18 28.20 0.93
C TRP A 686 -47.64 28.49 1.30
N ARG A 687 -47.97 29.77 1.52
CA ARG A 687 -49.27 30.22 2.02
C ARG A 687 -50.38 30.16 0.98
#